data_AF-A0A498K047-F1
#
_entry.id   AF-A0A498K047-F1
#
_cell.length_a   1.000
_cell.length_b   1.000
_cell.length_c   1.000
_cell.angle_alpha   90.00
_cell.angle_beta   90.00
_cell.angle_gamma   90.00
#
_symmetry.space_group_name_H-M   'P 1'
#
loop_
_entity.id
_entity.type
_entity.pdbx_description
1 polymer ?
#
loop_
_entity_poly.entity_id
_entity_poly.type
_entity_poly.pdbx_seq_one_letter_code
_entity_poly.pdbx_strand_id
1 'polypeptide(L)'
;MTRSTYDSTYHSTTAAATTTILPAPSFYQTASIHITHTHTHIYIYIYAHTYIYIYIYMHTHIYTHLSLCLSHTLTPSLCNSDKNNNRSYQAMAGVVRRIKLGSQGLEVSAQGLGCMGMSAFYGPPKPDQDMITLIHHAIDAGVTLLDTSDVYGPYTNEILLGKALKGGVRDKVELATKFGLSSVDNKWDTRGDPAYVRAAIEGSLKRLGIDSVDLYYQHRIDTRVPIEVTVGELKKLVEEGKIKYIGLSEASGSTIRRAHAVHPITAVQLEWSLWARDVEEDIIPTCRELGIGIVAYSPLGRGFFSSGANLVDNLANDDFRKSLPRFQAENLEHNKTVFERVSDLAARKGCTPSQLALAWVHHQGNDVCPIPGTTKIENFNQNIGALSVKLTPEEMAELESYASADAVKGDRCMDDIRLRNSATVFMESRMSMTRSAYDSTNHSATATILPAPSFYQTASIHITHTHIYIHVSLSLTHTQRHSHSSLCNSDKNNNRSYQAMAGVVRRIKLGSQGLEVSAQGLGCMSMSGHYGPPKPDQDMITLIHHAIDAGVTLLDTADVYGPYTNEILLGKALKGGVRDKVELGTKFGSSSVDNKWVIRGDPAFVRAAIEGSLKRLGIDSVDLYYQHRIDTRVPIEVTVGELKKLVEEGKIKYIGLSEASASTIRRAHAVHPITAVQLEWSLWARDVEEDIIPTCRELGIGIVAYSPLGRGFFSSGANLVDNLANDDFRKYLPRFQAENLEHNKTIFDRVSDLAARKGCTPSQLALAWVHHQGNDVCPIPGTTKIENFNQNIGALSVKLTLEEMAELESYASADAVKGDRYMDGISTWKDSETPPLLTPSPGNSVINNNRSYQAMTGVVRRIKLGSQGLEVSAQGLGCMGMSAFYGAPKPDQDMISLIHHAIDAGVTFLDTSDVYGPFTNEILLGKALKGGVREKVELATKFGIRFAEGYKMEVRGDPAHVRTSLESSLKRLGVDSVDLYYQHRIDTSIPIEVTVGELKRLVEEGKIKYIGLSEASASTIRRAHAVHPISAVQLEWSLWSRDSEQEIIPTCRELGIGIVAYCPLGRGFFSSGAKFVENLAPDDTRKYLARFQPENVEHNEALFERVSELATRKGCTPSQLALAWVHHQGNDVCPIPGTTKIANFDENIAALTVKLTPEEMAEIESYGLEDAVKGDRMPSHSTWRNVPFRVCEDLCLILFCGVSSLSSAFYVVIFIKVLRDN
;
A
#
# COMPACT_ATOMS: atom_id res chain seq x y z
N MET A 1 5.13 60.14 -13.91
CA MET A 1 5.25 61.45 -13.23
C MET A 1 5.59 61.19 -11.77
N THR A 2 6.74 61.70 -11.28
CA THR A 2 6.94 62.40 -9.97
C THR A 2 6.02 62.04 -8.79
N ARG A 3 6.47 61.73 -7.56
CA ARG A 3 7.73 62.00 -6.78
C ARG A 3 7.85 60.89 -5.69
N SER A 4 8.90 60.70 -4.88
CA SER A 4 10.16 61.43 -4.60
C SER A 4 11.28 60.50 -4.08
N THR A 5 12.52 61.00 -4.06
CA THR A 5 13.75 60.39 -3.50
C THR A 5 13.89 60.62 -1.98
N TYR A 6 14.62 59.77 -1.24
CA TYR A 6 16.03 60.02 -0.82
C TYR A 6 16.62 59.03 0.24
N ASP A 7 17.88 58.67 -0.01
CA ASP A 7 19.06 58.53 0.88
C ASP A 7 19.25 57.58 2.10
N SER A 8 20.53 57.14 2.17
CA SER A 8 21.48 57.13 3.29
C SER A 8 21.50 56.07 4.43
N THR A 9 22.53 55.20 4.31
CA THR A 9 23.66 54.97 5.26
C THR A 9 23.54 54.14 6.56
N TYR A 10 24.44 53.14 6.61
CA TYR A 10 25.41 52.79 7.67
C TYR A 10 25.07 51.84 8.85
N HIS A 11 25.94 50.82 8.96
CA HIS A 11 26.59 50.19 10.13
C HIS A 11 26.06 50.50 11.55
N SER A 12 26.07 49.54 12.49
CA SER A 12 27.34 48.93 12.98
C SER A 12 27.14 47.82 14.05
N THR A 13 28.14 46.92 14.18
CA THR A 13 28.81 46.36 15.41
C THR A 13 28.04 46.18 16.75
N THR A 14 28.31 45.21 17.65
CA THR A 14 29.36 44.17 17.76
C THR A 14 29.00 43.09 18.81
N ALA A 15 29.80 42.01 18.79
CA ALA A 15 30.38 41.21 19.90
C ALA A 15 30.58 41.91 21.29
N ALA A 16 30.97 41.25 22.39
CA ALA A 16 31.57 39.91 22.57
C ALA A 16 31.46 39.29 24.00
N ALA A 17 31.53 37.95 24.06
CA ALA A 17 32.42 37.10 24.89
C ALA A 17 32.52 37.13 26.45
N THR A 18 32.56 35.89 27.02
CA THR A 18 33.35 35.43 28.22
C THR A 18 33.03 36.03 29.61
N THR A 19 33.24 35.35 30.76
CA THR A 19 34.29 34.37 31.14
C THR A 19 33.84 33.35 32.23
N THR A 20 34.55 32.22 32.28
CA THR A 20 34.57 31.13 33.28
C THR A 20 34.75 31.54 34.75
N ILE A 21 34.30 30.70 35.70
CA ILE A 21 35.01 30.40 36.97
C ILE A 21 34.61 29.01 37.53
N LEU A 22 35.55 28.34 38.20
CA LEU A 22 35.43 27.06 38.94
C LEU A 22 35.89 27.32 40.40
N PRO A 23 35.40 26.58 41.43
CA PRO A 23 35.99 25.28 41.76
C PRO A 23 35.08 24.24 42.49
N ALA A 24 35.65 23.05 42.71
CA ALA A 24 35.19 21.99 43.64
C ALA A 24 35.89 22.19 45.04
N PRO A 25 35.95 21.27 46.05
CA PRO A 25 35.64 19.82 46.04
C PRO A 25 35.03 19.19 47.34
N SER A 26 34.99 17.83 47.34
CA SER A 26 35.29 16.89 48.45
C SER A 26 34.18 15.92 48.95
N PHE A 27 34.65 14.76 49.47
CA PHE A 27 33.93 13.53 49.81
C PHE A 27 33.53 13.45 51.30
N TYR A 28 32.69 12.48 51.73
CA TYR A 28 33.14 11.32 52.55
C TYR A 28 32.05 10.25 52.88
N GLN A 29 32.46 8.98 52.78
CA GLN A 29 32.05 7.72 53.46
C GLN A 29 30.61 7.39 53.95
N THR A 30 30.08 6.31 53.35
CA THR A 30 29.61 5.03 53.96
C THR A 30 29.09 4.94 55.41
N ALA A 31 27.93 4.29 55.57
CA ALA A 31 27.66 3.34 56.67
C ALA A 31 26.74 2.20 56.18
N SER A 32 26.95 0.97 56.65
CA SER A 32 26.10 -0.21 56.37
C SER A 32 25.55 -0.77 57.68
N ILE A 33 24.27 -1.18 57.72
CA ILE A 33 23.69 -1.93 58.84
C ILE A 33 22.98 -3.17 58.30
N HIS A 34 23.48 -4.34 58.69
CA HIS A 34 22.73 -5.60 58.67
C HIS A 34 21.98 -5.75 60.00
N ILE A 35 20.74 -6.20 59.95
CA ILE A 35 20.09 -6.93 61.05
C ILE A 35 19.58 -8.26 60.47
N THR A 36 19.63 -9.33 61.26
CA THR A 36 19.49 -10.72 60.81
C THR A 36 18.50 -11.49 61.70
N HIS A 37 17.77 -12.44 61.10
CA HIS A 37 17.20 -13.64 61.77
C HIS A 37 16.12 -13.38 62.87
N THR A 38 15.29 -14.34 63.35
CA THR A 38 15.08 -15.79 63.04
C THR A 38 13.68 -16.25 63.53
N HIS A 39 13.13 -17.32 62.92
CA HIS A 39 12.31 -18.40 63.55
C HIS A 39 10.86 -18.12 64.09
N THR A 40 9.95 -19.10 64.30
CA THR A 40 9.59 -20.41 63.64
C THR A 40 8.18 -20.87 64.14
N HIS A 41 7.57 -21.84 63.44
CA HIS A 41 6.41 -22.71 63.81
C HIS A 41 5.00 -22.17 63.45
N ILE A 42 4.21 -22.83 62.60
CA ILE A 42 3.63 -24.21 62.65
C ILE A 42 2.57 -24.36 63.74
N TYR A 43 1.31 -24.54 63.32
CA TYR A 43 0.40 -25.56 63.85
C TYR A 43 -0.49 -26.12 62.73
N ILE A 44 -0.84 -27.39 62.84
CA ILE A 44 -1.73 -28.15 61.94
C ILE A 44 -2.94 -28.58 62.78
N TYR A 45 -4.15 -28.58 62.22
CA TYR A 45 -5.16 -29.59 62.57
C TYR A 45 -6.03 -29.97 61.36
N ILE A 46 -6.55 -31.20 61.39
CA ILE A 46 -7.26 -31.91 60.33
C ILE A 46 -8.57 -32.47 60.92
N TYR A 47 -9.48 -32.95 60.05
CA TYR A 47 -10.74 -33.69 60.32
C TYR A 47 -12.00 -32.82 60.53
N ALA A 48 -13.21 -33.26 60.14
CA ALA A 48 -13.63 -34.59 59.66
C ALA A 48 -14.67 -34.58 58.50
N HIS A 49 -14.93 -35.79 58.01
CA HIS A 49 -16.04 -36.25 57.15
C HIS A 49 -17.44 -35.88 57.73
N THR A 50 -18.60 -36.01 57.06
CA THR A 50 -19.08 -37.21 56.32
C THR A 50 -20.29 -36.96 55.40
N TYR A 51 -20.43 -37.84 54.40
CA TYR A 51 -21.53 -38.04 53.44
C TYR A 51 -22.97 -38.07 53.99
N ILE A 52 -23.95 -37.86 53.10
CA ILE A 52 -25.00 -38.87 52.79
C ILE A 52 -25.53 -38.70 51.35
N TYR A 53 -25.96 -39.80 50.73
CA TYR A 53 -26.50 -39.90 49.35
C TYR A 53 -28.04 -39.75 49.31
N ILE A 54 -28.61 -39.49 48.12
CA ILE A 54 -29.63 -40.36 47.48
C ILE A 54 -29.91 -39.93 46.02
N TYR A 55 -30.17 -40.92 45.17
CA TYR A 55 -30.51 -40.80 43.74
C TYR A 55 -32.03 -40.66 43.54
N ILE A 56 -32.47 -40.17 42.36
CA ILE A 56 -33.51 -40.84 41.54
C ILE A 56 -33.50 -40.31 40.09
N TYR A 57 -33.96 -41.16 39.16
CA TYR A 57 -33.94 -41.00 37.71
C TYR A 57 -35.40 -40.87 37.19
N MET A 58 -35.62 -40.28 36.00
CA MET A 58 -36.44 -40.80 34.87
C MET A 58 -37.06 -39.72 33.95
N HIS A 59 -36.66 -39.79 32.68
CA HIS A 59 -37.36 -39.64 31.38
C HIS A 59 -38.84 -39.20 31.22
N THR A 60 -39.14 -38.79 29.96
CA THR A 60 -40.44 -38.84 29.20
C THR A 60 -41.58 -37.88 29.61
N HIS A 61 -42.48 -37.38 28.73
CA HIS A 61 -42.50 -37.10 27.26
C HIS A 61 -43.82 -36.33 26.91
N ILE A 62 -44.01 -35.93 25.63
CA ILE A 62 -45.31 -35.87 24.91
C ILE A 62 -46.36 -34.73 25.17
N TYR A 63 -46.62 -33.97 24.09
CA TYR A 63 -47.89 -33.33 23.60
C TYR A 63 -48.59 -32.18 24.40
N THR A 64 -49.60 -31.42 23.89
CA THR A 64 -49.91 -30.70 22.60
C THR A 64 -51.21 -29.87 22.83
N HIS A 65 -51.52 -28.85 21.99
CA HIS A 65 -52.86 -28.19 21.81
C HIS A 65 -53.39 -27.27 22.95
N LEU A 66 -54.31 -26.31 22.74
CA LEU A 66 -54.76 -25.48 21.59
C LEU A 66 -55.68 -24.34 22.14
N SER A 67 -56.07 -23.36 21.32
CA SER A 67 -57.30 -22.53 21.44
C SER A 67 -57.30 -21.37 22.46
N LEU A 68 -58.02 -20.25 22.25
CA LEU A 68 -58.80 -19.79 21.07
C LEU A 68 -58.90 -18.25 21.01
N CYS A 69 -59.43 -17.74 19.90
CA CYS A 69 -59.64 -16.33 19.58
C CYS A 69 -60.64 -15.61 20.51
N LEU A 70 -60.60 -14.28 20.50
CA LEU A 70 -61.76 -13.50 20.05
C LEU A 70 -61.34 -12.16 19.41
N SER A 71 -62.11 -11.73 18.42
CA SER A 71 -61.88 -10.53 17.60
C SER A 71 -62.70 -9.35 18.09
N HIS A 72 -62.27 -8.11 17.81
CA HIS A 72 -63.20 -7.11 17.30
C HIS A 72 -62.54 -6.05 16.41
N THR A 73 -63.26 -5.68 15.36
CA THR A 73 -62.99 -4.59 14.41
C THR A 73 -63.27 -3.22 15.02
N LEU A 74 -62.51 -2.19 14.62
CA LEU A 74 -63.03 -0.84 14.38
C LEU A 74 -62.07 -0.02 13.50
N THR A 75 -62.60 0.69 12.51
CA THR A 75 -61.89 1.59 11.59
C THR A 75 -62.01 3.06 12.04
N PRO A 76 -61.14 3.97 11.56
CA PRO A 76 -60.89 5.25 12.25
C PRO A 76 -61.81 6.39 11.82
N SER A 77 -62.13 7.27 12.78
CA SER A 77 -62.42 8.69 12.51
C SER A 77 -62.34 9.52 13.79
N LEU A 78 -61.59 10.64 13.76
CA LEU A 78 -61.99 11.99 14.19
C LEU A 78 -60.78 12.86 14.55
N CYS A 79 -60.60 13.97 13.81
CA CYS A 79 -60.08 15.21 14.39
C CYS A 79 -61.12 15.71 15.42
N ASN A 80 -60.78 16.51 16.44
CA ASN A 80 -59.90 17.66 16.37
C ASN A 80 -59.43 18.08 17.79
N SER A 81 -58.44 18.98 17.82
CA SER A 81 -58.17 19.97 18.88
C SER A 81 -58.42 19.59 20.35
N ASP A 82 -57.32 19.53 21.12
CA ASP A 82 -57.23 20.45 22.27
C ASP A 82 -55.79 20.92 22.52
N LYS A 83 -55.63 22.07 23.18
CA LYS A 83 -54.32 22.67 23.52
C LYS A 83 -54.08 22.65 25.03
N ASN A 84 -52.81 22.61 25.42
CA ASN A 84 -52.29 22.64 26.79
C ASN A 84 -52.58 21.39 27.65
N ASN A 85 -51.59 20.50 27.75
CA ASN A 85 -51.23 19.98 29.08
C ASN A 85 -49.74 19.64 29.19
N ASN A 86 -48.94 20.61 29.66
CA ASN A 86 -47.49 20.57 29.59
C ASN A 86 -46.83 19.77 30.75
N ARG A 87 -47.35 18.56 31.02
CA ARG A 87 -46.95 17.72 32.19
C ARG A 87 -46.81 16.22 31.94
N SER A 88 -47.12 15.70 30.74
CA SER A 88 -47.06 14.26 30.43
C SER A 88 -45.70 13.76 29.91
N TYR A 89 -44.84 14.65 29.40
CA TYR A 89 -43.59 14.24 28.74
C TYR A 89 -42.51 13.66 29.67
N GLN A 90 -42.58 13.87 30.98
CA GLN A 90 -41.60 13.31 31.94
C GLN A 90 -41.74 11.79 32.17
N ALA A 91 -42.80 11.14 31.65
CA ALA A 91 -43.14 9.76 32.00
C ALA A 91 -42.80 8.69 30.93
N MET A 92 -42.23 9.07 29.77
CA MET A 92 -41.88 8.12 28.69
C MET A 92 -40.45 8.27 28.12
N ALA A 93 -39.58 9.05 28.78
CA ALA A 93 -38.16 9.09 28.45
C ALA A 93 -37.44 7.86 29.02
N GLY A 94 -37.38 6.76 28.25
CA GLY A 94 -36.47 5.66 28.55
C GLY A 94 -35.02 6.15 28.47
N VAL A 95 -34.21 5.82 29.48
CA VAL A 95 -32.79 6.22 29.55
C VAL A 95 -32.06 5.83 28.26
N VAL A 96 -31.24 6.74 27.73
CA VAL A 96 -30.48 6.49 26.49
C VAL A 96 -29.64 5.22 26.64
N ARG A 97 -29.90 4.22 25.80
CA ARG A 97 -29.20 2.93 25.84
C ARG A 97 -27.69 3.11 25.65
N ARG A 98 -26.88 2.30 26.32
CA ARG A 98 -25.43 2.20 26.09
C ARG A 98 -25.13 1.31 24.87
N ILE A 99 -24.03 1.59 24.18
CA ILE A 99 -23.46 0.81 23.08
C ILE A 99 -21.94 0.70 23.24
N LYS A 100 -21.31 -0.24 22.53
CA LYS A 100 -19.84 -0.36 22.44
C LYS A 100 -19.34 0.38 21.21
N LEU A 101 -18.49 1.39 21.42
CA LEU A 101 -17.87 2.16 20.36
C LEU A 101 -16.52 1.53 20.01
N GLY A 102 -16.57 0.52 19.15
CA GLY A 102 -15.42 -0.29 18.75
C GLY A 102 -15.12 -1.47 19.68
N SER A 103 -14.15 -2.28 19.27
CA SER A 103 -13.77 -3.57 19.86
C SER A 103 -13.05 -3.46 21.21
N GLN A 104 -12.48 -2.30 21.52
CA GLN A 104 -11.54 -2.10 22.62
C GLN A 104 -12.19 -1.94 24.00
N GLY A 105 -13.52 -1.91 24.08
CA GLY A 105 -14.26 -1.83 25.35
C GLY A 105 -14.68 -0.42 25.77
N LEU A 106 -14.50 0.61 24.92
CA LEU A 106 -15.16 1.90 25.10
C LEU A 106 -16.67 1.72 24.97
N GLU A 107 -17.42 2.05 26.03
CA GLU A 107 -18.88 2.12 26.00
C GLU A 107 -19.34 3.57 26.10
N VAL A 108 -20.40 3.90 25.35
CA VAL A 108 -20.97 5.25 25.26
C VAL A 108 -22.49 5.20 25.18
N SER A 109 -23.17 6.33 25.38
CA SER A 109 -24.58 6.50 25.04
C SER A 109 -24.81 6.34 23.51
N ALA A 110 -25.90 5.69 23.10
CA ALA A 110 -26.22 5.45 21.69
C ALA A 110 -26.37 6.73 20.84
N GLN A 111 -26.57 7.87 21.50
CA GLN A 111 -26.44 9.19 20.90
C GLN A 111 -25.49 10.01 21.77
N GLY A 112 -24.55 10.72 21.15
CA GLY A 112 -23.70 11.69 21.84
C GLY A 112 -24.18 13.13 21.64
N LEU A 113 -23.41 14.10 22.16
CA LEU A 113 -23.67 15.53 21.96
C LEU A 113 -22.44 16.20 21.33
N GLY A 114 -22.63 16.77 20.13
CA GLY A 114 -21.60 17.58 19.46
C GLY A 114 -21.62 19.02 19.97
N CYS A 115 -20.65 19.40 20.80
CA CYS A 115 -20.67 20.68 21.51
C CYS A 115 -20.20 21.89 20.68
N MET A 116 -19.65 21.67 19.47
CA MET A 116 -19.15 22.70 18.55
C MET A 116 -20.05 23.93 18.44
N GLY A 117 -21.35 23.74 18.16
CA GLY A 117 -22.30 24.83 17.91
C GLY A 117 -22.66 25.69 19.13
N MET A 118 -22.13 25.37 20.32
CA MET A 118 -22.29 26.19 21.54
C MET A 118 -21.39 27.44 21.51
N SER A 119 -20.22 27.36 20.88
CA SER A 119 -19.22 28.44 20.88
C SER A 119 -18.46 28.65 19.55
N ALA A 120 -18.76 27.90 18.49
CA ALA A 120 -18.09 28.02 17.19
C ALA A 120 -19.02 27.84 15.99
N PHE A 121 -18.63 28.47 14.88
CA PHE A 121 -19.13 28.31 13.49
C PHE A 121 -20.62 28.59 13.20
N TYR A 122 -21.57 28.26 14.06
CA TYR A 122 -23.01 28.49 13.86
C TYR A 122 -23.49 29.82 14.48
N GLY A 123 -22.88 30.91 14.03
CA GLY A 123 -23.10 32.26 14.54
C GLY A 123 -22.46 32.51 15.92
N PRO A 124 -22.87 33.57 16.63
CA PRO A 124 -22.20 33.99 17.87
C PRO A 124 -22.36 32.97 19.01
N PRO A 125 -21.36 32.79 19.89
CA PRO A 125 -21.43 31.92 21.07
C PRO A 125 -22.65 32.21 21.95
N LYS A 126 -23.14 31.17 22.64
CA LYS A 126 -24.25 31.32 23.60
C LYS A 126 -23.72 31.51 25.02
N PRO A 127 -24.51 32.08 25.96
CA PRO A 127 -24.08 32.24 27.33
C PRO A 127 -23.69 30.90 27.98
N ASP A 128 -22.52 30.85 28.64
CA ASP A 128 -21.99 29.64 29.28
C ASP A 128 -23.03 28.92 30.13
N GLN A 129 -23.81 29.66 30.92
CA GLN A 129 -24.78 29.08 31.85
C GLN A 129 -25.90 28.33 31.13
N ASP A 130 -26.37 28.82 29.98
CA ASP A 130 -27.40 28.16 29.18
C ASP A 130 -26.87 26.85 28.60
N MET A 131 -25.61 26.87 28.14
CA MET A 131 -24.96 25.70 27.55
C MET A 131 -24.55 24.66 28.60
N ILE A 132 -24.11 25.09 29.78
CA ILE A 132 -23.90 24.20 30.95
C ILE A 132 -25.22 23.54 31.34
N THR A 133 -26.32 24.29 31.38
CA THR A 133 -27.66 23.75 31.69
C THR A 133 -28.09 22.72 30.64
N LEU A 134 -27.82 22.97 29.35
CA LEU A 134 -28.07 22.01 28.27
C LEU A 134 -27.19 20.75 28.35
N ILE A 135 -25.91 20.89 28.72
CA ILE A 135 -25.00 19.75 28.94
C ILE A 135 -25.47 18.90 30.13
N HIS A 136 -25.85 19.53 31.25
CA HIS A 136 -26.39 18.81 32.42
C HIS A 136 -27.70 18.09 32.09
N HIS A 137 -28.64 18.76 31.41
CA HIS A 137 -29.88 18.14 30.92
C HIS A 137 -29.61 16.94 29.99
N ALA A 138 -28.57 17.00 29.15
CA ALA A 138 -28.18 15.88 28.31
C ALA A 138 -27.63 14.69 29.11
N ILE A 139 -26.78 14.95 30.10
CA ILE A 139 -26.21 13.93 30.99
C ILE A 139 -27.30 13.27 31.84
N ASP A 140 -28.23 14.05 32.38
CA ASP A 140 -29.35 13.51 33.17
C ASP A 140 -30.38 12.74 32.32
N ALA A 141 -30.42 12.95 31.00
CA ALA A 141 -31.13 12.10 30.05
C ALA A 141 -30.38 10.80 29.68
N GLY A 142 -29.13 10.64 30.13
CA GLY A 142 -28.27 9.48 29.84
C GLY A 142 -27.33 9.63 28.64
N VAL A 143 -27.12 10.84 28.12
CA VAL A 143 -26.05 11.10 27.13
C VAL A 143 -24.71 11.21 27.83
N THR A 144 -23.75 10.41 27.41
CA THR A 144 -22.43 10.30 28.05
C THR A 144 -21.29 10.65 27.11
N LEU A 145 -21.41 10.41 25.80
CA LEU A 145 -20.42 10.90 24.83
C LEU A 145 -20.59 12.41 24.59
N LEU A 146 -19.62 13.21 25.04
CA LEU A 146 -19.52 14.64 24.73
C LEU A 146 -18.35 14.88 23.77
N ASP A 147 -18.62 15.52 22.62
CA ASP A 147 -17.62 15.78 21.58
C ASP A 147 -17.27 17.27 21.48
N THR A 148 -15.98 17.59 21.62
CA THR A 148 -15.42 18.95 21.48
C THR A 148 -14.11 18.94 20.66
N SER A 149 -13.38 20.05 20.60
CA SER A 149 -12.04 20.19 19.98
C SER A 149 -11.37 21.47 20.46
N ASP A 150 -10.05 21.46 20.49
CA ASP A 150 -9.19 22.64 20.63
C ASP A 150 -9.57 23.82 19.70
N VAL A 151 -9.96 23.57 18.45
CA VAL A 151 -10.31 24.59 17.45
C VAL A 151 -11.70 25.21 17.64
N TYR A 152 -12.54 24.67 18.52
CA TYR A 152 -13.91 25.18 18.73
C TYR A 152 -13.88 26.43 19.63
N GLY A 153 -13.81 27.60 18.99
CA GLY A 153 -13.78 28.92 19.64
C GLY A 153 -12.82 29.90 18.95
N PRO A 154 -11.52 29.57 18.78
CA PRO A 154 -10.80 28.43 19.35
C PRO A 154 -10.80 28.39 20.89
N TYR A 155 -10.47 27.23 21.45
CA TYR A 155 -10.24 26.94 22.87
C TYR A 155 -11.42 27.12 23.84
N THR A 156 -12.45 27.92 23.49
CA THR A 156 -13.55 28.25 24.40
C THR A 156 -14.50 27.08 24.68
N ASN A 157 -14.67 26.14 23.73
CA ASN A 157 -15.56 25.00 23.92
C ASN A 157 -15.02 24.02 24.96
N GLU A 158 -13.71 23.74 24.95
CA GLU A 158 -13.05 22.95 26.00
C GLU A 158 -13.14 23.65 27.37
N ILE A 159 -12.98 24.98 27.42
CA ILE A 159 -13.14 25.75 28.66
C ILE A 159 -14.60 25.72 29.17
N LEU A 160 -15.58 25.69 28.28
CA LEU A 160 -17.01 25.55 28.60
C LEU A 160 -17.33 24.17 29.17
N LEU A 161 -16.86 23.09 28.54
CA LEU A 161 -17.02 21.73 29.05
C LEU A 161 -16.26 21.55 30.36
N GLY A 162 -15.08 22.13 30.50
CA GLY A 162 -14.31 22.17 31.76
C GLY A 162 -15.01 22.93 32.89
N LYS A 163 -15.99 23.81 32.60
CA LYS A 163 -16.91 24.36 33.61
C LYS A 163 -18.05 23.38 33.91
N ALA A 164 -18.66 22.81 32.88
CA ALA A 164 -19.80 21.90 33.00
C ALA A 164 -19.49 20.59 33.76
N LEU A 165 -18.28 20.04 33.62
CA LEU A 165 -17.91 18.73 34.17
C LEU A 165 -17.44 18.76 35.65
N LYS A 166 -17.43 19.93 36.29
CA LYS A 166 -17.07 20.08 37.71
C LYS A 166 -18.12 19.47 38.64
N GLY A 167 -17.74 19.23 39.89
CA GLY A 167 -18.66 18.75 40.94
C GLY A 167 -19.08 17.28 40.80
N GLY A 168 -18.20 16.42 40.25
CA GLY A 168 -18.49 14.98 40.07
C GLY A 168 -19.29 14.65 38.80
N VAL A 169 -19.40 15.59 37.86
CA VAL A 169 -20.07 15.36 36.56
C VAL A 169 -19.13 14.67 35.55
N ARG A 170 -17.81 14.89 35.65
CA ARG A 170 -16.77 14.25 34.81
C ARG A 170 -16.86 12.72 34.74
N ASP A 171 -17.24 12.07 35.84
CA ASP A 171 -17.30 10.61 35.95
C ASP A 171 -18.57 10.00 35.32
N LYS A 172 -19.51 10.85 34.87
CA LYS A 172 -20.74 10.45 34.16
C LYS A 172 -20.58 10.41 32.63
N VAL A 173 -19.43 10.81 32.09
CA VAL A 173 -19.24 11.06 30.65
C VAL A 173 -17.98 10.41 30.10
N GLU A 174 -18.06 9.97 28.84
CA GLU A 174 -16.90 9.71 27.99
C GLU A 174 -16.63 10.97 27.18
N LEU A 175 -15.54 11.67 27.49
CA LEU A 175 -15.20 12.93 26.87
C LEU A 175 -14.29 12.71 25.66
N ALA A 176 -14.73 13.20 24.50
CA ALA A 176 -13.96 13.25 23.27
C ALA A 176 -13.48 14.67 22.95
N THR A 177 -12.19 14.83 22.64
CA THR A 177 -11.64 16.06 22.04
C THR A 177 -10.64 15.72 20.94
N LYS A 178 -10.18 16.74 20.20
CA LYS A 178 -9.39 16.57 18.98
C LYS A 178 -8.26 17.60 18.92
N PHE A 179 -7.25 17.28 18.12
CA PHE A 179 -6.12 18.15 17.77
C PHE A 179 -5.86 18.12 16.26
N GLY A 180 -4.99 19.02 15.80
CA GLY A 180 -4.39 18.90 14.47
C GLY A 180 -4.80 19.99 13.49
N LEU A 181 -5.57 20.99 13.92
CA LEU A 181 -5.83 22.21 13.16
C LEU A 181 -5.14 23.39 13.85
N SER A 182 -4.01 23.80 13.29
CA SER A 182 -3.29 24.99 13.70
C SER A 182 -3.73 26.21 12.89
N SER A 183 -3.57 27.40 13.46
CA SER A 183 -3.75 28.68 12.76
C SER A 183 -2.54 29.56 13.02
N VAL A 184 -1.79 29.89 11.96
CA VAL A 184 -0.59 30.74 11.98
C VAL A 184 -0.80 31.84 10.95
N ASP A 185 -0.66 33.11 11.34
CA ASP A 185 -0.86 34.29 10.47
C ASP A 185 -2.21 34.28 9.70
N ASN A 186 -3.27 33.85 10.39
CA ASN A 186 -4.63 33.62 9.86
C ASN A 186 -4.73 32.56 8.74
N LYS A 187 -3.68 31.76 8.50
CA LYS A 187 -3.70 30.58 7.65
C LYS A 187 -3.89 29.33 8.50
N TRP A 188 -4.85 28.49 8.10
CA TRP A 188 -5.01 27.15 8.65
C TRP A 188 -3.89 26.23 8.16
N ASP A 189 -3.46 25.30 9.02
CA ASP A 189 -2.47 24.26 8.76
C ASP A 189 -2.86 22.97 9.50
N THR A 190 -2.61 21.80 8.90
CA THR A 190 -2.98 20.49 9.48
C THR A 190 -1.76 19.82 10.06
N ARG A 191 -1.72 19.52 11.37
CA ARG A 191 -0.49 19.10 12.07
C ARG A 191 -0.60 17.76 12.78
N GLY A 192 0.24 16.80 12.37
CA GLY A 192 0.33 15.44 12.92
C GLY A 192 1.67 15.08 13.52
N ASP A 193 2.64 15.99 13.56
CA ASP A 193 3.98 15.72 14.10
C ASP A 193 3.97 15.47 15.62
N PRO A 194 4.83 14.58 16.15
CA PRO A 194 4.82 14.22 17.57
C PRO A 194 4.95 15.39 18.56
N ALA A 195 5.69 16.44 18.20
CA ALA A 195 5.86 17.61 19.07
C ALA A 195 4.56 18.42 19.19
N TYR A 196 3.85 18.62 18.07
CA TYR A 196 2.53 19.26 18.06
C TYR A 196 1.47 18.38 18.75
N VAL A 197 1.42 17.07 18.47
CA VAL A 197 0.51 16.11 19.13
C VAL A 197 0.62 16.23 20.66
N ARG A 198 1.84 16.22 21.19
CA ARG A 198 2.12 16.36 22.62
C ARG A 198 1.77 17.75 23.15
N ALA A 199 2.07 18.83 22.44
CA ALA A 199 1.71 20.18 22.85
C ALA A 199 0.18 20.39 22.89
N ALA A 200 -0.57 19.78 21.97
CA ALA A 200 -2.01 19.90 21.89
C ALA A 200 -2.73 19.22 23.07
N ILE A 201 -2.33 18.00 23.47
CA ILE A 201 -2.99 17.29 24.58
C ILE A 201 -2.76 17.98 25.92
N GLU A 202 -1.55 18.46 26.20
CA GLU A 202 -1.25 19.24 27.41
C GLU A 202 -2.09 20.53 27.46
N GLY A 203 -2.32 21.16 26.31
CA GLY A 203 -3.25 22.28 26.15
C GLY A 203 -4.70 21.91 26.46
N SER A 204 -5.19 20.81 25.89
CA SER A 204 -6.58 20.32 26.07
C SER A 204 -6.86 19.94 27.53
N LEU A 205 -6.00 19.12 28.15
CA LEU A 205 -6.12 18.72 29.55
C LEU A 205 -6.20 19.96 30.48
N LYS A 206 -5.35 20.95 30.25
CA LYS A 206 -5.34 22.23 31.00
C LYS A 206 -6.60 23.07 30.78
N ARG A 207 -7.16 23.10 29.57
CA ARG A 207 -8.40 23.87 29.25
C ARG A 207 -9.66 23.21 29.81
N LEU A 208 -9.71 21.87 29.75
CA LEU A 208 -10.77 21.04 30.32
C LEU A 208 -10.68 20.96 31.85
N GLY A 209 -9.48 21.09 32.43
CA GLY A 209 -9.24 20.97 33.86
C GLY A 209 -9.36 19.52 34.37
N ILE A 210 -8.82 18.57 33.59
CA ILE A 210 -8.88 17.13 33.85
C ILE A 210 -7.53 16.47 33.58
N ASP A 211 -7.28 15.31 34.20
CA ASP A 211 -6.01 14.57 34.06
C ASP A 211 -5.98 13.59 32.87
N SER A 212 -7.15 13.17 32.35
CA SER A 212 -7.25 12.32 31.15
C SER A 212 -8.48 12.59 30.29
N VAL A 213 -8.28 12.52 28.97
CA VAL A 213 -9.32 12.46 27.93
C VAL A 213 -9.72 10.99 27.70
N ASP A 214 -10.99 10.70 27.45
CA ASP A 214 -11.40 9.32 27.16
C ASP A 214 -11.04 8.95 25.72
N LEU A 215 -11.45 9.76 24.74
CA LEU A 215 -11.22 9.50 23.32
C LEU A 215 -10.57 10.72 22.63
N TYR A 216 -9.35 10.56 22.11
CA TYR A 216 -8.60 11.67 21.51
C TYR A 216 -8.42 11.48 20.00
N TYR A 217 -8.92 12.44 19.23
CA TYR A 217 -8.94 12.38 17.77
C TYR A 217 -7.82 13.20 17.12
N GLN A 218 -7.17 12.63 16.10
CA GLN A 218 -6.61 13.48 15.04
C GLN A 218 -7.78 14.06 14.22
N HIS A 219 -7.95 15.38 14.25
CA HIS A 219 -9.10 16.09 13.68
C HIS A 219 -9.05 16.13 12.15
N ARG A 220 -7.86 16.26 11.55
CA ARG A 220 -7.60 16.10 10.11
C ARG A 220 -6.23 15.47 9.91
N ILE A 221 -6.07 14.66 8.87
CA ILE A 221 -4.84 13.92 8.59
C ILE A 221 -3.79 14.87 8.00
N ASP A 222 -2.61 14.92 8.60
CA ASP A 222 -1.44 15.66 8.08
C ASP A 222 -0.71 14.77 7.08
N THR A 223 -0.95 14.98 5.79
CA THR A 223 -0.41 14.16 4.69
C THR A 223 1.12 14.23 4.56
N ARG A 224 1.78 15.17 5.26
CA ARG A 224 3.24 15.33 5.27
C ARG A 224 3.93 14.41 6.28
N VAL A 225 3.17 13.85 7.22
CA VAL A 225 3.66 12.96 8.29
C VAL A 225 3.06 11.56 8.07
N PRO A 226 3.86 10.49 7.94
CA PRO A 226 3.33 9.13 7.87
C PRO A 226 2.46 8.86 9.10
N ILE A 227 1.24 8.36 8.90
CA ILE A 227 0.24 8.19 9.97
C ILE A 227 0.76 7.31 11.12
N GLU A 228 1.67 6.40 10.81
CA GLU A 228 2.40 5.56 11.75
C GLU A 228 3.19 6.36 12.80
N VAL A 229 3.75 7.51 12.41
CA VAL A 229 4.50 8.42 13.30
C VAL A 229 3.54 9.16 14.24
N THR A 230 2.41 9.65 13.72
CA THR A 230 1.38 10.33 14.53
C THR A 230 0.74 9.36 15.52
N VAL A 231 0.35 8.16 15.09
CA VAL A 231 -0.22 7.12 15.95
C VAL A 231 0.83 6.56 16.91
N GLY A 232 2.10 6.50 16.51
CA GLY A 232 3.22 6.17 17.38
C GLY A 232 3.41 7.13 18.55
N GLU A 233 3.07 8.42 18.40
CA GLU A 233 3.04 9.37 19.52
C GLU A 233 1.75 9.24 20.34
N LEU A 234 0.58 9.09 19.69
CA LEU A 234 -0.70 8.89 20.38
C LEU A 234 -0.67 7.62 21.27
N LYS A 235 -0.01 6.56 20.82
CA LYS A 235 0.25 5.35 21.63
C LYS A 235 1.00 5.65 22.93
N LYS A 236 2.03 6.50 22.90
CA LYS A 236 2.74 6.93 24.12
C LYS A 236 1.81 7.71 25.05
N LEU A 237 0.87 8.49 24.51
CA LEU A 237 -0.13 9.21 25.32
C LEU A 237 -1.18 8.27 25.96
N VAL A 238 -1.44 7.10 25.36
CA VAL A 238 -2.20 5.99 26.00
C VAL A 238 -1.36 5.35 27.11
N GLU A 239 -0.08 5.06 26.84
CA GLU A 239 0.86 4.48 27.82
C GLU A 239 1.14 5.43 29.01
N GLU A 240 1.11 6.76 28.79
CA GLU A 240 1.15 7.82 29.81
C GLU A 240 -0.19 8.03 30.53
N GLY A 241 -1.29 7.39 30.09
CA GLY A 241 -2.63 7.52 30.68
C GLY A 241 -3.34 8.86 30.43
N LYS A 242 -2.79 9.75 29.59
CA LYS A 242 -3.34 11.07 29.25
C LYS A 242 -4.55 10.99 28.33
N ILE A 243 -4.58 9.95 27.50
CA ILE A 243 -5.73 9.57 26.68
C ILE A 243 -6.01 8.08 26.93
N LYS A 244 -7.27 7.63 26.84
CA LYS A 244 -7.60 6.20 27.01
C LYS A 244 -7.77 5.46 25.67
N TYR A 245 -8.26 6.18 24.67
CA TYR A 245 -8.65 5.65 23.35
C TYR A 245 -8.24 6.64 22.24
N ILE A 246 -7.93 6.11 21.05
CA ILE A 246 -7.52 6.89 19.88
C ILE A 246 -8.65 6.93 18.86
N GLY A 247 -8.89 8.10 18.28
CA GLY A 247 -9.74 8.26 17.10
C GLY A 247 -9.05 8.97 15.94
N LEU A 248 -9.65 8.85 14.75
CA LEU A 248 -9.30 9.64 13.56
C LEU A 248 -10.57 10.33 13.02
N SER A 249 -10.46 11.48 12.38
CA SER A 249 -11.59 12.14 11.71
C SER A 249 -11.27 12.52 10.28
N GLU A 250 -12.23 12.27 9.38
CA GLU A 250 -12.08 12.39 7.91
C GLU A 250 -10.83 11.66 7.39
N ALA A 251 -10.64 10.41 7.83
CA ALA A 251 -9.52 9.56 7.44
C ALA A 251 -9.95 8.48 6.42
N SER A 252 -9.07 8.15 5.49
CA SER A 252 -9.29 7.14 4.45
C SER A 252 -9.22 5.70 4.99
N GLY A 253 -9.82 4.74 4.29
CA GLY A 253 -9.67 3.32 4.62
C GLY A 253 -8.21 2.86 4.63
N SER A 254 -7.39 3.32 3.68
CA SER A 254 -5.95 3.05 3.64
C SER A 254 -5.20 3.63 4.84
N THR A 255 -5.52 4.85 5.25
CA THR A 255 -4.93 5.53 6.43
C THR A 255 -5.38 4.85 7.72
N ILE A 256 -6.65 4.46 7.83
CA ILE A 256 -7.21 3.76 8.99
C ILE A 256 -6.54 2.40 9.18
N ARG A 257 -6.31 1.62 8.11
CA ARG A 257 -5.60 0.34 8.16
C ARG A 257 -4.17 0.50 8.67
N ARG A 258 -3.41 1.44 8.09
CA ARG A 258 -2.04 1.78 8.48
C ARG A 258 -1.95 2.26 9.94
N ALA A 259 -2.86 3.13 10.36
CA ALA A 259 -2.98 3.60 11.72
C ALA A 259 -3.24 2.46 12.72
N HIS A 260 -4.25 1.64 12.44
CA HIS A 260 -4.68 0.55 13.33
C HIS A 260 -3.60 -0.52 13.51
N ALA A 261 -2.73 -0.73 12.52
CA ALA A 261 -1.58 -1.63 12.61
C ALA A 261 -0.50 -1.19 13.62
N VAL A 262 -0.37 0.11 13.89
CA VAL A 262 0.59 0.65 14.88
C VAL A 262 0.01 0.63 16.30
N HIS A 263 -1.25 1.05 16.43
CA HIS A 263 -2.03 0.90 17.65
C HIS A 263 -3.52 0.91 17.27
N PRO A 264 -4.36 -0.03 17.77
CA PRO A 264 -5.76 -0.10 17.37
C PRO A 264 -6.51 1.24 17.52
N ILE A 265 -7.13 1.68 16.43
CA ILE A 265 -8.00 2.87 16.42
C ILE A 265 -9.37 2.46 16.96
N THR A 266 -9.90 3.24 17.91
CA THR A 266 -11.12 2.93 18.65
C THR A 266 -12.36 3.40 17.91
N ALA A 267 -12.32 4.61 17.36
CA ALA A 267 -13.43 5.21 16.63
C ALA A 267 -12.97 6.12 15.46
N VAL A 268 -13.79 6.22 14.42
CA VAL A 268 -13.59 7.15 13.30
C VAL A 268 -14.78 8.10 13.17
N GLN A 269 -14.51 9.41 13.06
CA GLN A 269 -15.52 10.46 13.05
C GLN A 269 -15.67 11.12 11.68
N LEU A 270 -16.88 11.08 11.11
CA LEU A 270 -17.17 11.37 9.71
C LEU A 270 -18.49 12.15 9.54
N GLU A 271 -18.63 12.86 8.42
CA GLU A 271 -19.93 13.38 7.99
C GLU A 271 -20.81 12.26 7.41
N TRP A 272 -21.76 11.74 8.20
CA TRP A 272 -22.66 10.68 7.76
C TRP A 272 -24.12 10.96 8.12
N SER A 273 -24.99 10.95 7.11
CA SER A 273 -26.43 11.21 7.22
C SER A 273 -27.13 10.86 5.91
N LEU A 274 -28.47 10.94 5.88
CA LEU A 274 -29.21 11.03 4.61
C LEU A 274 -28.71 12.17 3.68
N TRP A 275 -27.96 13.16 4.20
CA TRP A 275 -27.38 14.25 3.40
C TRP A 275 -26.00 13.91 2.82
N ALA A 276 -25.28 12.95 3.38
CA ALA A 276 -23.88 12.67 3.07
C ALA A 276 -23.61 11.18 3.28
N ARG A 277 -23.42 10.46 2.18
CA ARG A 277 -23.28 9.00 2.09
C ARG A 277 -21.98 8.56 1.40
N ASP A 278 -21.11 9.51 1.06
CA ASP A 278 -19.83 9.28 0.36
C ASP A 278 -18.86 8.37 1.16
N VAL A 279 -19.05 8.26 2.47
CA VAL A 279 -18.27 7.38 3.35
C VAL A 279 -18.72 5.91 3.34
N GLU A 280 -19.94 5.61 2.87
CA GLU A 280 -20.51 4.25 2.87
C GLU A 280 -19.83 3.30 1.88
N GLU A 281 -19.05 3.85 0.95
CA GLU A 281 -18.16 3.08 0.11
C GLU A 281 -16.88 2.67 0.89
N ASP A 282 -15.81 3.45 0.99
CA ASP A 282 -14.51 2.96 1.55
C ASP A 282 -14.49 2.78 3.09
N ILE A 283 -15.00 3.79 3.82
CA ILE A 283 -14.65 3.93 5.24
C ILE A 283 -15.53 3.06 6.13
N ILE A 284 -16.84 3.03 5.89
CA ILE A 284 -17.77 2.27 6.76
C ILE A 284 -17.45 0.76 6.77
N PRO A 285 -17.15 0.08 5.64
CA PRO A 285 -16.66 -1.30 5.64
C PRO A 285 -15.31 -1.45 6.34
N THR A 286 -14.34 -0.55 6.05
CA THR A 286 -13.00 -0.62 6.67
C THR A 286 -13.05 -0.47 8.19
N CYS A 287 -13.90 0.41 8.72
CA CYS A 287 -14.15 0.50 10.16
C CYS A 287 -14.72 -0.81 10.71
N ARG A 288 -15.71 -1.41 10.04
CA ARG A 288 -16.38 -2.64 10.48
C ARG A 288 -15.47 -3.87 10.46
N GLU A 289 -14.64 -4.00 9.42
CA GLU A 289 -13.63 -5.05 9.29
C GLU A 289 -12.64 -5.03 10.46
N LEU A 290 -12.16 -3.84 10.83
CA LEU A 290 -11.20 -3.62 11.91
C LEU A 290 -11.85 -3.48 13.31
N GLY A 291 -13.18 -3.65 13.42
CA GLY A 291 -13.92 -3.53 14.68
C GLY A 291 -13.88 -2.13 15.30
N ILE A 292 -13.85 -1.08 14.48
CA ILE A 292 -13.76 0.34 14.88
C ILE A 292 -15.17 0.95 14.95
N GLY A 293 -15.45 1.74 15.99
CA GLY A 293 -16.72 2.45 16.13
C GLY A 293 -16.86 3.65 15.18
N ILE A 294 -18.10 3.99 14.80
CA ILE A 294 -18.37 5.08 13.85
C ILE A 294 -19.08 6.23 14.56
N VAL A 295 -18.52 7.44 14.49
CA VAL A 295 -19.12 8.65 15.09
C VAL A 295 -19.59 9.61 13.98
N ALA A 296 -20.91 9.73 13.83
CA ALA A 296 -21.50 10.52 12.75
C ALA A 296 -21.70 11.98 13.17
N TYR A 297 -20.90 12.89 12.60
CA TYR A 297 -21.08 14.34 12.73
C TYR A 297 -22.03 14.89 11.65
N SER A 298 -22.67 16.03 11.95
CA SER A 298 -23.73 16.62 11.11
C SER A 298 -24.88 15.67 10.69
N PRO A 299 -25.38 14.73 11.56
CA PRO A 299 -26.35 13.70 11.16
C PRO A 299 -27.71 14.24 10.66
N LEU A 300 -27.97 15.54 10.87
CA LEU A 300 -29.16 16.28 10.42
C LEU A 300 -28.91 17.15 9.17
N GLY A 301 -27.87 16.86 8.37
CA GLY A 301 -27.50 17.65 7.20
C GLY A 301 -27.16 19.10 7.55
N ARG A 302 -26.35 19.31 8.61
CA ARG A 302 -25.96 20.65 9.13
C ARG A 302 -27.15 21.54 9.55
N GLY A 303 -28.30 20.93 9.84
CA GLY A 303 -29.56 21.58 10.22
C GLY A 303 -30.63 21.56 9.12
N PHE A 304 -30.30 21.08 7.91
CA PHE A 304 -31.25 21.01 6.80
C PHE A 304 -32.49 20.16 7.14
N PHE A 305 -32.31 18.97 7.73
CA PHE A 305 -33.44 18.13 8.17
C PHE A 305 -34.20 18.67 9.40
N SER A 306 -33.91 19.88 9.86
CA SER A 306 -34.65 20.58 10.92
C SER A 306 -35.42 21.80 10.42
N SER A 307 -35.15 22.34 9.22
CA SER A 307 -35.80 23.56 8.72
C SER A 307 -35.98 23.64 7.20
N GLY A 308 -35.50 22.66 6.44
CA GLY A 308 -35.59 22.63 4.98
C GLY A 308 -34.89 23.81 4.32
N ALA A 309 -35.43 24.29 3.19
CA ALA A 309 -34.94 25.47 2.48
C ALA A 309 -34.93 26.72 3.38
N ASN A 310 -35.95 26.88 4.23
CA ASN A 310 -36.12 28.01 5.16
C ASN A 310 -35.00 28.14 6.20
N LEU A 311 -34.05 27.18 6.28
CA LEU A 311 -32.87 27.32 7.13
C LEU A 311 -32.08 28.58 6.76
N VAL A 312 -31.83 28.82 5.47
CA VAL A 312 -30.87 29.85 5.01
C VAL A 312 -31.34 31.27 5.33
N ASP A 313 -32.65 31.53 5.26
CA ASP A 313 -33.26 32.81 5.66
C ASP A 313 -33.06 33.13 7.15
N ASN A 314 -32.92 32.09 7.97
CA ASN A 314 -32.77 32.18 9.43
C ASN A 314 -31.30 32.09 9.89
N LEU A 315 -30.34 31.95 8.97
CA LEU A 315 -28.90 31.96 9.28
C LEU A 315 -28.39 33.40 9.46
N ALA A 316 -27.45 33.57 10.40
CA ALA A 316 -26.71 34.81 10.55
C ALA A 316 -25.83 35.09 9.31
N ASN A 317 -25.43 36.36 9.08
CA ASN A 317 -24.68 36.74 7.88
C ASN A 317 -23.23 36.25 7.87
N ASP A 318 -22.72 35.87 9.04
CA ASP A 318 -21.41 35.29 9.32
C ASP A 318 -21.45 33.75 9.48
N ASP A 319 -22.61 33.10 9.33
CA ASP A 319 -22.73 31.64 9.44
C ASP A 319 -22.16 30.95 8.19
N PHE A 320 -21.10 30.15 8.37
CA PHE A 320 -20.37 29.53 7.27
C PHE A 320 -21.23 28.59 6.39
N ARG A 321 -22.41 28.14 6.85
CA ARG A 321 -23.32 27.38 5.98
C ARG A 321 -23.77 28.19 4.77
N LYS A 322 -23.81 29.53 4.86
CA LYS A 322 -24.10 30.42 3.72
C LYS A 322 -23.04 30.36 2.61
N SER A 323 -21.82 29.87 2.87
CA SER A 323 -20.77 29.71 1.85
C SER A 323 -20.60 28.26 1.36
N LEU A 324 -21.31 27.28 1.93
CA LEU A 324 -21.26 25.89 1.47
C LEU A 324 -22.07 25.70 0.18
N PRO A 325 -21.59 24.90 -0.81
CA PRO A 325 -22.29 24.69 -2.08
C PRO A 325 -23.74 24.18 -1.92
N ARG A 326 -24.00 23.27 -0.98
CA ARG A 326 -25.33 22.68 -0.71
C ARG A 326 -26.43 23.66 -0.28
N PHE A 327 -26.05 24.87 0.15
CA PHE A 327 -26.96 25.92 0.59
C PHE A 327 -27.02 27.12 -0.38
N GLN A 328 -26.30 27.05 -1.52
CA GLN A 328 -26.45 28.04 -2.60
C GLN A 328 -27.79 27.85 -3.32
N ALA A 329 -28.39 28.94 -3.81
CA ALA A 329 -29.80 28.99 -4.21
C ALA A 329 -30.27 27.84 -5.15
N GLU A 330 -29.54 27.57 -6.24
CA GLU A 330 -29.89 26.52 -7.20
C GLU A 330 -29.82 25.10 -6.59
N ASN A 331 -28.78 24.84 -5.79
CA ASN A 331 -28.64 23.58 -5.07
C ASN A 331 -29.73 23.45 -3.98
N LEU A 332 -30.00 24.52 -3.25
CA LEU A 332 -30.99 24.55 -2.16
C LEU A 332 -32.42 24.26 -2.65
N GLU A 333 -32.84 24.85 -3.77
CA GLU A 333 -34.16 24.62 -4.34
C GLU A 333 -34.30 23.20 -4.92
N HIS A 334 -33.21 22.56 -5.38
CA HIS A 334 -33.24 21.13 -5.69
C HIS A 334 -33.33 20.26 -4.42
N ASN A 335 -32.45 20.55 -3.47
CA ASN A 335 -32.31 19.88 -2.17
C ASN A 335 -33.61 19.88 -1.35
N LYS A 336 -34.40 20.94 -1.46
CA LYS A 336 -35.75 21.08 -0.90
C LYS A 336 -36.67 19.89 -1.21
N THR A 337 -36.60 19.31 -2.42
CA THR A 337 -37.43 18.14 -2.79
C THR A 337 -37.13 16.89 -1.96
N VAL A 338 -35.89 16.76 -1.46
CA VAL A 338 -35.50 15.70 -0.51
C VAL A 338 -36.10 15.96 0.87
N PHE A 339 -36.11 17.23 1.32
CA PHE A 339 -36.76 17.61 2.59
C PHE A 339 -38.27 17.35 2.58
N GLU A 340 -38.94 17.67 1.47
CA GLU A 340 -40.38 17.48 1.30
C GLU A 340 -40.74 15.99 1.41
N ARG A 341 -40.07 15.11 0.65
CA ARG A 341 -40.28 13.65 0.72
C ARG A 341 -40.00 13.06 2.12
N VAL A 342 -38.89 13.44 2.74
CA VAL A 342 -38.55 13.02 4.12
C VAL A 342 -39.58 13.54 5.13
N SER A 343 -40.19 14.70 4.87
CA SER A 343 -41.27 15.25 5.70
C SER A 343 -42.60 14.51 5.52
N ASP A 344 -42.95 14.10 4.30
CA ASP A 344 -44.15 13.29 4.03
C ASP A 344 -44.10 11.92 4.71
N LEU A 345 -42.94 11.25 4.68
CA LEU A 345 -42.74 10.01 5.43
C LEU A 345 -42.69 10.26 6.94
N ALA A 346 -42.09 11.35 7.42
CA ALA A 346 -42.11 11.69 8.85
C ALA A 346 -43.55 11.94 9.36
N ALA A 347 -44.38 12.61 8.55
CA ALA A 347 -45.81 12.81 8.82
C ALA A 347 -46.58 11.49 8.83
N ARG A 348 -46.36 10.59 7.85
CA ARG A 348 -46.92 9.21 7.88
C ARG A 348 -46.49 8.44 9.13
N LYS A 349 -45.26 8.64 9.60
CA LYS A 349 -44.68 7.95 10.75
C LYS A 349 -45.06 8.54 12.11
N GLY A 350 -45.62 9.76 12.14
CA GLY A 350 -45.96 10.49 13.36
C GLY A 350 -44.75 11.08 14.10
N CYS A 351 -43.64 11.36 13.40
CA CYS A 351 -42.44 11.99 13.96
C CYS A 351 -42.02 13.25 13.17
N THR A 352 -41.00 13.96 13.64
CA THR A 352 -40.44 15.11 12.90
C THR A 352 -39.41 14.67 11.84
N PRO A 353 -39.12 15.48 10.80
CA PRO A 353 -38.10 15.16 9.80
C PRO A 353 -36.71 14.95 10.42
N SER A 354 -36.35 15.72 11.46
CA SER A 354 -35.08 15.54 12.18
C SER A 354 -35.03 14.21 12.93
N GLN A 355 -36.14 13.79 13.55
CA GLN A 355 -36.23 12.49 14.21
C GLN A 355 -36.12 11.35 13.21
N LEU A 356 -36.74 11.47 12.03
CA LEU A 356 -36.67 10.45 10.99
C LEU A 356 -35.24 10.32 10.42
N ALA A 357 -34.60 11.44 10.07
CA ALA A 357 -33.24 11.45 9.55
C ALA A 357 -32.20 10.95 10.57
N LEU A 358 -32.34 11.32 11.84
CA LEU A 358 -31.46 10.85 12.91
C LEU A 358 -31.74 9.39 13.30
N ALA A 359 -33.00 8.95 13.23
CA ALA A 359 -33.36 7.55 13.41
C ALA A 359 -32.76 6.66 12.32
N TRP A 360 -32.71 7.12 11.06
CA TRP A 360 -32.02 6.41 9.99
C TRP A 360 -30.54 6.15 10.34
N VAL A 361 -29.81 7.15 10.84
CA VAL A 361 -28.41 6.97 11.31
C VAL A 361 -28.34 5.98 12.47
N HIS A 362 -29.29 6.01 13.42
CA HIS A 362 -29.39 5.02 14.51
C HIS A 362 -29.72 3.59 14.07
N HIS A 363 -30.28 3.39 12.87
CA HIS A 363 -30.57 2.06 12.31
C HIS A 363 -29.42 1.50 11.46
N GLN A 364 -28.40 2.31 11.13
CA GLN A 364 -27.23 1.85 10.38
C GLN A 364 -26.38 0.81 11.12
N GLY A 365 -26.43 0.77 12.46
CA GLY A 365 -25.85 -0.31 13.26
C GLY A 365 -25.70 0.02 14.75
N ASN A 366 -25.31 -0.97 15.56
CA ASN A 366 -25.04 -0.78 17.00
C ASN A 366 -23.60 -0.29 17.28
N ASP A 367 -22.78 -0.19 16.23
CA ASP A 367 -21.43 0.36 16.13
C ASP A 367 -21.41 1.89 15.87
N VAL A 368 -22.59 2.49 15.66
CA VAL A 368 -22.76 3.89 15.23
C VAL A 368 -23.24 4.77 16.39
N CYS A 369 -22.57 5.91 16.61
CA CYS A 369 -22.96 6.93 17.58
C CYS A 369 -23.06 8.32 16.90
N PRO A 370 -24.24 8.80 16.50
CA PRO A 370 -24.39 10.16 16.00
C PRO A 370 -24.23 11.22 17.11
N ILE A 371 -23.60 12.34 16.78
CA ILE A 371 -23.35 13.49 17.67
C ILE A 371 -24.07 14.78 17.20
N PRO A 372 -25.41 14.82 17.19
CA PRO A 372 -26.16 16.00 16.76
C PRO A 372 -25.96 17.18 17.72
N GLY A 373 -25.32 18.25 17.25
CA GLY A 373 -25.15 19.48 18.01
C GLY A 373 -26.42 20.33 18.11
N THR A 374 -26.60 21.01 19.23
CA THR A 374 -27.75 21.90 19.50
C THR A 374 -27.39 22.96 20.56
N THR A 375 -28.15 24.07 20.56
CA THR A 375 -28.10 25.14 21.57
C THR A 375 -29.45 25.33 22.27
N LYS A 376 -30.38 24.37 22.11
CA LYS A 376 -31.74 24.41 22.68
C LYS A 376 -32.12 23.04 23.27
N ILE A 377 -32.80 23.06 24.42
CA ILE A 377 -33.26 21.86 25.13
C ILE A 377 -34.40 21.17 24.36
N GLU A 378 -35.25 21.94 23.70
CA GLU A 378 -36.36 21.44 22.88
C GLU A 378 -35.83 20.60 21.71
N ASN A 379 -34.86 21.14 20.98
CA ASN A 379 -34.15 20.46 19.89
C ASN A 379 -33.37 19.23 20.41
N PHE A 380 -32.79 19.28 21.62
CA PHE A 380 -32.14 18.12 22.23
C PHE A 380 -33.14 16.99 22.52
N ASN A 381 -34.27 17.31 23.16
CA ASN A 381 -35.33 16.35 23.44
C ASN A 381 -35.93 15.76 22.15
N GLN A 382 -36.09 16.59 21.12
CA GLN A 382 -36.49 16.15 19.78
C GLN A 382 -35.48 15.13 19.22
N ASN A 383 -34.18 15.44 19.26
CA ASN A 383 -33.11 14.54 18.79
C ASN A 383 -33.12 13.20 19.55
N ILE A 384 -33.18 13.21 20.88
CA ILE A 384 -33.23 11.98 21.69
C ILE A 384 -34.47 11.13 21.37
N GLY A 385 -35.60 11.77 21.04
CA GLY A 385 -36.81 11.10 20.57
C GLY A 385 -36.61 10.22 19.32
N ALA A 386 -35.56 10.44 18.52
CA ALA A 386 -35.22 9.59 17.37
C ALA A 386 -34.95 8.13 17.77
N LEU A 387 -34.43 7.88 18.98
CA LEU A 387 -34.19 6.54 19.51
C LEU A 387 -35.47 5.71 19.69
N SER A 388 -36.63 6.38 19.79
CA SER A 388 -37.96 5.73 19.91
C SER A 388 -38.58 5.42 18.56
N VAL A 389 -38.17 6.11 17.49
CA VAL A 389 -38.61 5.79 16.12
C VAL A 389 -38.06 4.40 15.74
N LYS A 390 -38.86 3.61 15.01
CA LYS A 390 -38.49 2.30 14.48
C LYS A 390 -38.80 2.28 13.00
N LEU A 391 -37.77 2.10 12.18
CA LEU A 391 -37.88 2.03 10.73
C LEU A 391 -37.96 0.57 10.31
N THR A 392 -38.95 0.23 9.49
CA THR A 392 -38.99 -1.08 8.83
C THR A 392 -38.01 -1.11 7.65
N PRO A 393 -37.63 -2.29 7.12
CA PRO A 393 -36.76 -2.38 5.94
C PRO A 393 -37.31 -1.59 4.73
N GLU A 394 -38.62 -1.54 4.57
CA GLU A 394 -39.31 -0.82 3.51
C GLU A 394 -39.21 0.70 3.71
N GLU A 395 -39.36 1.19 4.95
CA GLU A 395 -39.20 2.61 5.28
C GLU A 395 -37.73 3.07 5.21
N MET A 396 -36.78 2.18 5.51
CA MET A 396 -35.35 2.42 5.28
C MET A 396 -35.07 2.57 3.77
N ALA A 397 -35.53 1.61 2.95
CA ALA A 397 -35.38 1.68 1.50
C ALA A 397 -36.08 2.92 0.90
N GLU A 398 -37.27 3.27 1.39
CA GLU A 398 -38.00 4.47 0.98
C GLU A 398 -37.20 5.75 1.30
N LEU A 399 -36.69 5.89 2.54
CA LEU A 399 -35.80 7.01 2.93
C LEU A 399 -34.54 7.11 2.04
N GLU A 400 -33.92 5.97 1.76
CA GLU A 400 -32.70 5.92 0.97
C GLU A 400 -32.93 6.21 -0.51
N SER A 401 -34.12 5.92 -1.04
CA SER A 401 -34.54 6.35 -2.39
C SER A 401 -34.76 7.87 -2.50
N TYR A 402 -35.11 8.54 -1.40
CA TYR A 402 -35.29 9.99 -1.38
C TYR A 402 -33.96 10.73 -1.36
N ALA A 403 -32.94 10.13 -0.73
CA ALA A 403 -31.68 10.76 -0.41
C ALA A 403 -30.48 9.84 -0.77
N SER A 404 -30.49 9.35 -2.01
CA SER A 404 -29.30 8.80 -2.65
C SER A 404 -28.24 9.91 -2.82
N ALA A 405 -26.96 9.54 -2.97
CA ALA A 405 -25.84 10.50 -3.12
C ALA A 405 -26.04 11.48 -4.30
N ASP A 406 -26.86 11.03 -5.24
CA ASP A 406 -27.40 11.60 -6.45
C ASP A 406 -28.37 12.76 -6.24
N ALA A 407 -29.22 12.66 -5.21
CA ALA A 407 -30.39 13.52 -5.01
C ALA A 407 -30.00 14.85 -4.35
N VAL A 408 -28.96 14.82 -3.51
CA VAL A 408 -28.37 16.02 -2.92
C VAL A 408 -27.46 16.71 -3.94
N LYS A 409 -27.68 17.99 -4.19
CA LYS A 409 -26.85 18.82 -5.08
C LYS A 409 -26.02 19.83 -4.31
N GLY A 410 -24.87 20.16 -4.89
CA GLY A 410 -23.77 20.86 -4.22
C GLY A 410 -22.92 19.91 -3.35
N ASP A 411 -21.66 20.26 -3.21
CA ASP A 411 -20.67 19.53 -2.42
C ASP A 411 -20.73 19.84 -0.91
N ARG A 412 -20.17 18.92 -0.10
CA ARG A 412 -20.17 19.03 1.37
C ARG A 412 -19.21 20.07 1.95
N CYS A 413 -18.23 20.49 1.15
CA CYS A 413 -17.21 21.50 1.48
C CYS A 413 -17.05 22.49 0.31
N MET A 414 -16.34 23.61 0.57
CA MET A 414 -15.88 24.53 -0.48
C MET A 414 -14.62 23.96 -1.14
N ASP A 415 -14.38 24.27 -2.42
CA ASP A 415 -13.34 23.60 -3.23
C ASP A 415 -11.91 23.78 -2.69
N ASP A 416 -11.55 24.95 -2.13
CA ASP A 416 -10.26 25.19 -1.47
C ASP A 416 -9.94 24.19 -0.34
N ILE A 417 -10.96 23.63 0.32
CA ILE A 417 -10.78 22.71 1.46
C ILE A 417 -10.56 21.27 0.98
N ARG A 418 -11.02 20.92 -0.24
CA ARG A 418 -10.79 19.59 -0.84
C ARG A 418 -9.31 19.35 -1.09
N LEU A 419 -8.61 20.34 -1.65
CA LEU A 419 -7.19 20.26 -2.04
C LEU A 419 -6.24 19.89 -0.89
N ARG A 420 -6.70 19.93 0.37
CA ARG A 420 -5.91 19.58 1.57
C ARG A 420 -6.34 18.29 2.28
N ASN A 421 -7.43 17.64 1.85
CA ASN A 421 -7.98 16.44 2.51
C ASN A 421 -8.43 15.34 1.54
N SER A 422 -8.52 15.60 0.22
CA SER A 422 -8.95 14.59 -0.75
C SER A 422 -7.79 13.68 -1.18
N ALA A 423 -7.30 12.88 -0.24
CA ALA A 423 -6.57 11.65 -0.49
C ALA A 423 -7.38 10.47 0.08
N THR A 424 -7.97 9.69 -0.82
CA THR A 424 -8.64 8.40 -0.63
C THR A 424 -9.94 8.42 0.17
N VAL A 425 -11.08 8.41 -0.53
CA VAL A 425 -12.34 7.77 -0.07
C VAL A 425 -13.09 7.30 -1.32
N PHE A 426 -13.25 5.99 -1.52
CA PHE A 426 -14.32 5.31 -2.28
C PHE A 426 -13.93 3.84 -2.53
N MET A 427 -14.62 2.85 -1.93
CA MET A 427 -15.04 1.59 -2.57
C MET A 427 -16.00 0.75 -1.70
N GLU A 428 -17.27 0.70 -2.11
CA GLU A 428 -18.30 -0.34 -1.84
C GLU A 428 -18.83 -0.68 -0.42
N SER A 429 -20.14 -0.49 -0.24
CA SER A 429 -20.97 -1.40 0.56
C SER A 429 -22.09 -2.05 -0.25
N ARG A 430 -21.95 -3.36 -0.60
CA ARG A 430 -23.10 -4.20 -0.98
C ARG A 430 -22.88 -5.71 -0.88
N MET A 431 -23.24 -6.30 0.25
CA MET A 431 -23.85 -7.64 0.39
C MET A 431 -24.70 -7.63 1.69
N SER A 432 -25.76 -8.41 1.87
CA SER A 432 -25.99 -9.76 1.34
C SER A 432 -27.48 -10.15 1.22
N MET A 433 -27.80 -11.00 0.22
CA MET A 433 -28.71 -12.18 0.33
C MET A 433 -30.23 -11.97 0.61
N THR A 434 -31.18 -12.84 0.21
CA THR A 434 -31.13 -14.13 -0.55
C THR A 434 -32.50 -14.53 -1.16
N ARG A 435 -32.45 -15.36 -2.22
CA ARG A 435 -33.41 -16.46 -2.59
C ARG A 435 -34.90 -16.15 -2.84
N SER A 436 -35.39 -16.54 -4.03
CA SER A 436 -36.26 -17.73 -4.27
C SER A 436 -37.03 -17.61 -5.62
N ALA A 437 -37.41 -18.64 -6.39
CA ALA A 437 -36.87 -19.97 -6.75
C ALA A 437 -37.82 -20.61 -7.82
N TYR A 438 -37.41 -21.73 -8.46
CA TYR A 438 -38.23 -22.63 -9.34
C TYR A 438 -38.70 -22.05 -10.71
N ASP A 439 -38.82 -22.80 -11.82
CA ASP A 439 -38.53 -24.23 -12.10
C ASP A 439 -38.30 -24.53 -13.62
N SER A 440 -37.77 -25.73 -13.92
CA SER A 440 -38.08 -26.57 -15.10
C SER A 440 -37.43 -26.20 -16.47
N THR A 441 -37.02 -27.10 -17.39
CA THR A 441 -36.98 -28.59 -17.44
C THR A 441 -35.77 -29.09 -18.29
N ASN A 442 -35.34 -30.36 -18.09
CA ASN A 442 -34.78 -31.32 -19.09
C ASN A 442 -33.51 -30.98 -19.90
N HIS A 443 -32.60 -31.91 -20.27
CA HIS A 443 -32.44 -33.38 -20.16
C HIS A 443 -30.96 -33.70 -19.76
N SER A 444 -30.62 -34.75 -18.99
CA SER A 444 -30.35 -36.16 -19.39
C SER A 444 -29.22 -36.33 -20.45
N ALA A 445 -28.23 -37.23 -20.34
CA ALA A 445 -28.01 -38.33 -19.37
C ALA A 445 -26.54 -38.86 -19.30
N THR A 446 -26.26 -39.66 -18.24
CA THR A 446 -25.28 -40.80 -18.07
C THR A 446 -24.11 -40.99 -19.05
N ALA A 447 -22.88 -41.31 -18.62
CA ALA A 447 -22.44 -42.59 -18.03
C ALA A 447 -20.91 -42.56 -17.69
N THR A 448 -20.21 -43.46 -16.98
CA THR A 448 -20.48 -44.51 -15.94
C THR A 448 -19.11 -44.95 -15.33
N ILE A 449 -19.08 -45.73 -14.23
CA ILE A 449 -17.91 -46.13 -13.39
C ILE A 449 -17.48 -47.61 -13.62
N LEU A 450 -16.26 -48.02 -13.23
CA LEU A 450 -15.84 -49.30 -12.55
C LEU A 450 -14.27 -49.43 -12.56
N PRO A 451 -13.59 -50.33 -11.78
CA PRO A 451 -13.47 -50.34 -10.31
C PRO A 451 -12.02 -50.54 -9.78
N ALA A 452 -11.85 -50.66 -8.45
CA ALA A 452 -10.56 -50.94 -7.77
C ALA A 452 -10.56 -52.29 -6.99
N PRO A 453 -9.37 -52.75 -6.54
CA PRO A 453 -9.22 -53.34 -5.21
C PRO A 453 -7.85 -53.02 -4.53
N SER A 454 -7.52 -53.51 -3.33
CA SER A 454 -8.03 -53.08 -2.00
C SER A 454 -7.38 -53.91 -0.87
N PHE A 455 -6.80 -53.28 0.17
CA PHE A 455 -6.36 -53.96 1.41
C PHE A 455 -6.57 -53.09 2.67
N TYR A 456 -6.76 -53.71 3.84
CA TYR A 456 -7.31 -53.10 5.06
C TYR A 456 -6.90 -53.84 6.36
N GLN A 457 -6.90 -53.13 7.51
CA GLN A 457 -7.15 -53.53 8.94
C GLN A 457 -6.17 -52.83 9.93
N THR A 458 -6.59 -51.91 10.83
CA THR A 458 -7.31 -51.99 12.15
C THR A 458 -6.46 -52.56 13.31
N ALA A 459 -6.50 -52.13 14.60
CA ALA A 459 -7.38 -51.22 15.38
C ALA A 459 -6.58 -50.59 16.58
N SER A 460 -6.77 -49.32 17.02
CA SER A 460 -7.68 -48.82 18.10
C SER A 460 -7.19 -48.94 19.57
N ILE A 461 -7.83 -48.19 20.52
CA ILE A 461 -7.59 -48.11 21.99
C ILE A 461 -6.33 -47.27 22.39
N HIS A 462 -6.28 -46.37 23.40
CA HIS A 462 -7.26 -45.71 24.30
C HIS A 462 -6.69 -44.38 24.89
N ILE A 463 -7.48 -43.58 25.63
CA ILE A 463 -6.99 -42.50 26.54
C ILE A 463 -7.76 -42.53 27.88
N THR A 464 -7.05 -42.42 29.01
CA THR A 464 -7.61 -42.24 30.37
C THR A 464 -6.75 -41.27 31.18
N HIS A 465 -7.36 -40.45 32.04
CA HIS A 465 -6.64 -39.65 33.05
C HIS A 465 -6.38 -40.47 34.34
N THR A 466 -5.23 -40.24 35.00
CA THR A 466 -5.07 -40.00 36.48
C THR A 466 -3.66 -40.36 37.02
N HIS A 467 -2.78 -39.33 37.06
CA HIS A 467 -1.96 -38.88 38.23
C HIS A 467 -0.81 -39.69 38.91
N ILE A 468 0.30 -38.93 39.11
CA ILE A 468 1.33 -38.94 40.20
C ILE A 468 2.40 -40.08 40.23
N TYR A 469 3.67 -39.71 39.97
CA TYR A 469 4.76 -39.62 40.98
C TYR A 469 6.10 -39.21 40.33
N ILE A 470 6.82 -38.24 40.92
CA ILE A 470 8.27 -38.11 40.78
C ILE A 470 8.86 -37.98 42.19
N HIS A 471 9.79 -38.87 42.52
CA HIS A 471 10.47 -38.89 43.81
C HIS A 471 11.71 -37.99 43.77
N VAL A 472 11.87 -37.10 44.76
CA VAL A 472 13.17 -36.46 45.05
C VAL A 472 13.96 -37.38 45.97
N SER A 473 15.24 -37.57 45.70
CA SER A 473 16.16 -38.32 46.57
C SER A 473 17.55 -37.71 46.49
N LEU A 474 18.05 -37.22 47.64
CA LEU A 474 19.41 -36.73 47.82
C LEU A 474 20.26 -37.82 48.47
N SER A 475 21.48 -38.00 47.99
CA SER A 475 22.56 -38.62 48.76
C SER A 475 23.92 -38.03 48.32
N LEU A 476 24.84 -37.88 49.27
CA LEU A 476 26.15 -37.27 49.08
C LEU A 476 27.24 -38.31 48.81
N THR A 477 28.35 -37.88 48.18
CA THR A 477 29.77 -38.17 48.50
C THR A 477 30.67 -37.76 47.30
N HIS A 478 31.94 -37.34 47.44
CA HIS A 478 32.69 -36.68 48.52
C HIS A 478 34.02 -36.16 47.94
N THR A 479 34.54 -35.00 48.39
CA THR A 479 35.98 -34.54 48.39
C THR A 479 36.90 -34.79 47.17
N GLN A 480 37.75 -33.85 46.73
CA GLN A 480 38.77 -33.14 47.53
C GLN A 480 39.08 -31.70 47.04
N ARG A 481 39.90 -30.98 47.81
CA ARG A 481 40.45 -29.64 47.53
C ARG A 481 41.88 -29.74 47.00
N HIS A 482 42.36 -28.68 46.32
CA HIS A 482 43.67 -28.00 46.42
C HIS A 482 43.83 -27.14 45.14
N SER A 483 43.99 -25.80 45.12
CA SER A 483 44.72 -24.77 45.89
C SER A 483 46.08 -24.39 45.29
N HIS A 484 46.23 -23.09 44.96
CA HIS A 484 47.48 -22.32 44.74
C HIS A 484 48.25 -22.41 43.39
N SER A 485 48.05 -21.34 42.60
CA SER A 485 49.05 -20.35 42.14
C SER A 485 50.22 -20.70 41.19
N SER A 486 50.26 -19.89 40.13
CA SER A 486 51.43 -19.13 39.61
C SER A 486 52.35 -19.72 38.54
N LEU A 487 53.07 -18.77 37.92
CA LEU A 487 54.22 -18.85 37.00
C LEU A 487 53.94 -19.20 35.53
N CYS A 488 54.40 -18.28 34.68
CA CYS A 488 54.66 -18.53 33.27
C CYS A 488 55.85 -19.48 33.12
N ASN A 489 55.86 -20.31 32.08
CA ASN A 489 56.81 -20.03 31.00
C ASN A 489 56.36 -20.58 29.64
N SER A 490 57.03 -20.11 28.58
CA SER A 490 56.85 -20.59 27.22
C SER A 490 57.35 -22.01 27.04
N ASP A 491 56.68 -22.80 26.20
CA ASP A 491 57.41 -23.71 25.33
C ASP A 491 56.77 -23.87 23.94
N LYS A 492 57.60 -24.12 22.93
CA LYS A 492 57.22 -24.17 21.51
C LYS A 492 57.20 -25.60 21.01
N ASN A 493 56.04 -26.26 21.04
CA ASN A 493 55.62 -27.29 20.07
C ASN A 493 54.28 -27.94 20.47
N ASN A 494 53.19 -27.66 19.76
CA ASN A 494 52.01 -28.54 19.84
C ASN A 494 51.15 -28.54 18.57
N ASN A 495 51.75 -28.91 17.43
CA ASN A 495 51.04 -29.02 16.15
C ASN A 495 50.24 -30.34 16.01
N ARG A 496 49.67 -30.83 17.13
CA ARG A 496 48.88 -32.08 17.21
C ARG A 496 47.66 -32.03 18.15
N SER A 497 47.48 -30.97 18.95
CA SER A 497 46.36 -30.87 19.90
C SER A 497 45.05 -30.32 19.31
N TYR A 498 45.08 -29.68 18.13
CA TYR A 498 43.89 -29.02 17.56
C TYR A 498 42.85 -29.98 16.95
N GLN A 499 43.22 -31.22 16.60
CA GLN A 499 42.28 -32.19 16.01
C GLN A 499 41.24 -32.76 17.00
N ALA A 500 41.34 -32.46 18.31
CA ALA A 500 40.52 -33.08 19.36
C ALA A 500 39.38 -32.18 19.92
N MET A 501 39.22 -30.94 19.44
CA MET A 501 38.22 -29.98 19.96
C MET A 501 37.32 -29.36 18.88
N ALA A 502 37.51 -29.72 17.60
CA ALA A 502 36.61 -29.30 16.53
C ALA A 502 35.30 -30.13 16.58
N GLY A 503 34.31 -29.65 17.33
CA GLY A 503 32.95 -30.16 17.20
C GLY A 503 32.45 -29.94 15.77
N VAL A 504 32.03 -31.02 15.10
CA VAL A 504 31.61 -31.01 13.69
C VAL A 504 30.60 -29.90 13.45
N VAL A 505 30.82 -29.10 12.39
CA VAL A 505 29.93 -27.98 12.05
C VAL A 505 28.48 -28.49 11.91
N ARG A 506 27.57 -27.95 12.74
CA ARG A 506 26.17 -28.38 12.76
C ARG A 506 25.54 -28.22 11.37
N ARG A 507 24.70 -29.19 10.98
CA ARG A 507 23.85 -29.07 9.79
C ARG A 507 22.62 -28.21 10.09
N ILE A 508 22.12 -27.51 9.07
CA ILE A 508 20.87 -26.73 9.06
C ILE A 508 20.10 -27.02 7.77
N LYS A 509 18.80 -26.67 7.75
CA LYS A 509 17.97 -26.71 6.53
C LYS A 509 17.99 -25.34 5.87
N LEU A 510 18.49 -25.28 4.63
CA LEU A 510 18.51 -24.06 3.85
C LEU A 510 17.24 -24.00 3.00
N GLY A 511 16.20 -23.40 3.56
CA GLY A 511 14.87 -23.32 2.96
C GLY A 511 14.00 -24.58 3.14
N SER A 512 12.75 -24.47 2.70
CA SER A 512 11.68 -25.44 2.93
C SER A 512 11.79 -26.73 2.10
N GLN A 513 12.52 -26.71 0.98
CA GLN A 513 12.63 -27.84 0.05
C GLN A 513 13.52 -29.00 0.53
N GLY A 514 14.11 -28.92 1.73
CA GLY A 514 14.88 -30.02 2.32
C GLY A 514 16.36 -30.09 1.91
N LEU A 515 16.90 -29.05 1.28
CA LEU A 515 18.35 -28.87 1.17
C LEU A 515 18.94 -28.71 2.57
N GLU A 516 19.83 -29.62 2.97
CA GLU A 516 20.62 -29.49 4.20
C GLU A 516 22.06 -29.08 3.86
N VAL A 517 22.63 -28.20 4.67
CA VAL A 517 23.99 -27.67 4.54
C VAL A 517 24.62 -27.49 5.92
N SER A 518 25.94 -27.31 5.98
CA SER A 518 26.62 -26.82 7.18
C SER A 518 26.16 -25.40 7.54
N ALA A 519 26.02 -25.10 8.84
CA ALA A 519 25.61 -23.77 9.33
C ALA A 519 26.53 -22.62 8.88
N GLN A 520 27.73 -22.93 8.41
CA GLN A 520 28.59 -22.01 7.69
C GLN A 520 29.05 -22.69 6.39
N GLY A 521 29.01 -21.98 5.28
CA GLY A 521 29.60 -22.43 4.01
C GLY A 521 30.97 -21.80 3.76
N LEU A 522 31.60 -22.14 2.64
CA LEU A 522 32.85 -21.53 2.18
C LEU A 522 32.62 -20.78 0.86
N GLY A 523 32.82 -19.45 0.87
CA GLY A 523 32.80 -18.63 -0.34
C GLY A 523 34.14 -18.71 -1.08
N CYS A 524 34.20 -19.42 -2.19
CA CYS A 524 35.46 -19.74 -2.89
C CYS A 524 36.01 -18.60 -3.76
N MET A 525 35.26 -17.50 -3.97
CA MET A 525 35.62 -16.37 -4.85
C MET A 525 37.06 -15.86 -4.66
N SER A 526 37.51 -15.73 -3.41
CA SER A 526 38.84 -15.20 -3.04
C SER A 526 40.02 -16.06 -3.49
N MET A 527 39.79 -17.29 -3.93
CA MET A 527 40.83 -18.21 -4.40
C MET A 527 41.33 -17.87 -5.82
N SER A 528 40.47 -17.23 -6.63
CA SER A 528 40.65 -17.05 -8.08
C SER A 528 40.83 -15.60 -8.56
N GLY A 529 40.68 -14.59 -7.70
CA GLY A 529 40.87 -13.19 -8.06
C GLY A 529 39.98 -12.21 -7.29
N HIS A 530 39.84 -10.99 -7.82
CA HIS A 530 39.19 -9.81 -7.23
C HIS A 530 39.86 -9.27 -5.96
N TYR A 531 40.10 -10.11 -4.94
CA TYR A 531 40.84 -9.73 -3.72
C TYR A 531 42.36 -9.94 -3.87
N GLY A 532 42.92 -9.34 -4.93
CA GLY A 532 44.32 -9.52 -5.34
C GLY A 532 44.56 -10.82 -6.15
N PRO A 533 45.84 -11.17 -6.39
CA PRO A 533 46.20 -12.26 -7.29
C PRO A 533 45.85 -13.66 -6.72
N PRO A 534 45.42 -14.61 -7.59
CA PRO A 534 45.06 -15.96 -7.20
C PRO A 534 46.22 -16.71 -6.52
N LYS A 535 45.89 -17.73 -5.75
CA LYS A 535 46.89 -18.57 -5.05
C LYS A 535 47.12 -19.89 -5.81
N PRO A 536 48.24 -20.58 -5.58
CA PRO A 536 48.50 -21.88 -6.19
C PRO A 536 47.34 -22.87 -5.93
N ASP A 537 46.90 -23.56 -6.98
CA ASP A 537 45.80 -24.53 -6.91
C ASP A 537 45.93 -25.49 -5.73
N GLN A 538 47.14 -26.01 -5.48
CA GLN A 538 47.39 -26.99 -4.42
C GLN A 538 47.12 -26.43 -3.02
N ASP A 539 47.42 -25.16 -2.77
CA ASP A 539 47.16 -24.52 -1.47
C ASP A 539 45.64 -24.37 -1.26
N MET A 540 44.92 -24.01 -2.33
CA MET A 540 43.46 -23.81 -2.29
C MET A 540 42.70 -25.13 -2.24
N ILE A 541 43.17 -26.18 -2.93
CA ILE A 541 42.66 -27.55 -2.79
C ILE A 541 42.86 -28.03 -1.34
N THR A 542 44.02 -27.78 -0.74
CA THR A 542 44.30 -28.13 0.67
C THR A 542 43.37 -27.39 1.63
N LEU A 543 43.09 -26.11 1.38
CA LEU A 543 42.11 -25.32 2.14
C LEU A 543 40.66 -25.85 1.98
N ILE A 544 40.25 -26.25 0.76
CA ILE A 544 38.93 -26.86 0.51
C ILE A 544 38.82 -28.20 1.24
N HIS A 545 39.83 -29.06 1.17
CA HIS A 545 39.83 -30.34 1.89
C HIS A 545 39.80 -30.16 3.41
N HIS A 546 40.61 -29.24 3.96
CA HIS A 546 40.56 -28.87 5.38
C HIS A 546 39.18 -28.35 5.81
N ALA A 547 38.48 -27.60 4.95
CA ALA A 547 37.12 -27.15 5.24
C ALA A 547 36.11 -28.31 5.28
N ILE A 548 36.19 -29.24 4.32
CA ILE A 548 35.33 -30.42 4.26
C ILE A 548 35.57 -31.35 5.46
N ASP A 549 36.83 -31.58 5.84
CA ASP A 549 37.18 -32.41 6.99
C ASP A 549 36.81 -31.75 8.33
N ALA A 550 36.62 -30.43 8.37
CA ALA A 550 36.00 -29.72 9.50
C ALA A 550 34.45 -29.78 9.52
N GLY A 551 33.82 -30.36 8.49
CA GLY A 551 32.37 -30.47 8.35
C GLY A 551 31.69 -29.33 7.60
N VAL A 552 32.44 -28.45 6.91
CA VAL A 552 31.83 -27.52 5.94
C VAL A 552 31.44 -28.28 4.69
N THR A 553 30.20 -28.08 4.25
CA THR A 553 29.58 -28.89 3.20
C THR A 553 28.98 -28.03 2.09
N LEU A 554 28.48 -26.81 2.39
CA LEU A 554 28.19 -25.83 1.34
C LEU A 554 29.49 -25.18 0.81
N LEU A 555 29.81 -25.43 -0.45
CA LEU A 555 30.87 -24.72 -1.19
C LEU A 555 30.22 -23.78 -2.22
N ASP A 556 30.55 -22.49 -2.18
CA ASP A 556 29.97 -21.47 -3.05
C ASP A 556 31.00 -20.92 -4.05
N THR A 557 30.73 -21.11 -5.35
CA THR A 557 31.52 -20.60 -6.48
C THR A 557 30.64 -19.88 -7.50
N ALA A 558 31.17 -19.48 -8.66
CA ALA A 558 30.43 -18.90 -9.79
C ALA A 558 31.26 -18.95 -11.08
N ASP A 559 30.61 -18.93 -12.24
CA ASP A 559 31.24 -18.90 -13.57
C ASP A 559 32.22 -17.72 -13.76
N VAL A 560 31.89 -16.54 -13.21
CA VAL A 560 32.67 -15.30 -13.32
C VAL A 560 33.86 -15.20 -12.34
N TYR A 561 34.02 -16.12 -11.39
CA TYR A 561 35.09 -16.03 -10.38
C TYR A 561 36.46 -16.37 -11.00
N GLY A 562 37.25 -15.32 -11.24
CA GLY A 562 38.51 -15.38 -11.99
C GLY A 562 38.29 -16.05 -13.34
N PRO A 563 37.52 -15.43 -14.25
CA PRO A 563 36.51 -16.09 -15.08
C PRO A 563 36.82 -17.54 -15.49
N TYR A 564 35.92 -18.43 -15.09
CA TYR A 564 35.95 -19.89 -15.29
C TYR A 564 36.98 -20.67 -14.46
N THR A 565 37.99 -20.04 -13.85
CA THR A 565 39.06 -20.77 -13.12
C THR A 565 38.62 -21.31 -11.77
N ASN A 566 37.71 -20.65 -11.03
CA ASN A 566 37.27 -21.15 -9.71
C ASN A 566 36.53 -22.48 -9.82
N GLU A 567 35.64 -22.63 -10.81
CA GLU A 567 34.97 -23.91 -11.10
C GLU A 567 35.97 -25.00 -11.52
N ILE A 568 37.01 -24.66 -12.29
CA ILE A 568 38.08 -25.61 -12.64
C ILE A 568 38.91 -26.03 -11.41
N LEU A 569 39.13 -25.11 -10.46
CA LEU A 569 39.81 -25.38 -9.19
C LEU A 569 38.98 -26.31 -8.29
N LEU A 570 37.69 -26.04 -8.11
CA LEU A 570 36.79 -26.93 -7.36
C LEU A 570 36.65 -28.29 -8.08
N GLY A 571 36.60 -28.31 -9.41
CA GLY A 571 36.63 -29.54 -10.21
C GLY A 571 37.92 -30.36 -10.08
N LYS A 572 39.02 -29.78 -9.59
CA LYS A 572 40.21 -30.53 -9.14
C LYS A 572 40.03 -31.03 -7.70
N ALA A 573 39.53 -30.19 -6.80
CA ALA A 573 39.35 -30.50 -5.38
C ALA A 573 38.32 -31.62 -5.10
N LEU A 574 37.23 -31.70 -5.88
CA LEU A 574 36.11 -32.61 -5.63
C LEU A 574 36.29 -34.05 -6.17
N LYS A 575 37.43 -34.34 -6.79
CA LYS A 575 37.74 -35.69 -7.33
C LYS A 575 37.97 -36.72 -6.22
N GLY A 576 37.87 -38.00 -6.57
CA GLY A 576 38.17 -39.11 -5.65
C GLY A 576 37.15 -39.33 -4.53
N GLY A 577 35.86 -39.09 -4.80
CA GLY A 577 34.78 -39.26 -3.81
C GLY A 577 34.61 -38.08 -2.83
N VAL A 578 35.30 -36.96 -3.07
CA VAL A 578 35.11 -35.72 -2.27
C VAL A 578 33.80 -35.02 -2.65
N ARG A 579 33.35 -35.12 -3.92
CA ARG A 579 32.07 -34.59 -4.42
C ARG A 579 30.85 -35.00 -3.59
N ASP A 580 30.84 -36.21 -3.05
CA ASP A 580 29.71 -36.79 -2.30
C ASP A 580 29.63 -36.28 -0.85
N LYS A 581 30.62 -35.51 -0.40
CA LYS A 581 30.68 -34.89 0.93
C LYS A 581 30.12 -33.46 0.98
N VAL A 582 29.71 -32.88 -0.15
CA VAL A 582 29.42 -31.43 -0.28
C VAL A 582 28.15 -31.14 -1.06
N GLU A 583 27.46 -30.07 -0.68
CA GLU A 583 26.49 -29.37 -1.52
C GLU A 583 27.21 -28.24 -2.27
N LEU A 584 27.31 -28.38 -3.59
CA LEU A 584 27.96 -27.39 -4.44
C LEU A 584 26.97 -26.33 -4.92
N GLY A 585 27.22 -25.09 -4.50
CA GLY A 585 26.63 -23.88 -5.04
C GLY A 585 27.47 -23.30 -6.18
N THR A 586 26.90 -23.10 -7.37
CA THR A 586 27.50 -22.25 -8.41
C THR A 586 26.45 -21.35 -9.05
N LYS A 587 26.89 -20.37 -9.84
CA LYS A 587 26.04 -19.27 -10.35
C LYS A 587 26.37 -18.95 -11.80
N PHE A 588 25.37 -18.41 -12.47
CA PHE A 588 25.47 -17.87 -13.83
C PHE A 588 24.94 -16.45 -13.94
N GLY A 589 25.16 -15.83 -15.09
CA GLY A 589 24.43 -14.66 -15.55
C GLY A 589 25.31 -13.46 -15.82
N SER A 590 26.61 -13.56 -15.59
CA SER A 590 27.59 -12.55 -15.97
C SER A 590 28.22 -12.90 -17.33
N SER A 591 28.06 -12.03 -18.32
CA SER A 591 28.67 -12.18 -19.65
C SER A 591 29.52 -10.96 -20.00
N SER A 592 30.53 -11.14 -20.85
CA SER A 592 31.21 -10.05 -21.54
C SER A 592 30.79 -10.03 -23.01
N VAL A 593 30.36 -8.88 -23.51
CA VAL A 593 29.98 -8.64 -24.92
C VAL A 593 30.58 -7.30 -25.33
N ASP A 594 31.38 -7.27 -26.39
CA ASP A 594 32.09 -6.07 -26.87
C ASP A 594 32.88 -5.34 -25.75
N ASN A 595 33.55 -6.12 -24.90
CA ASN A 595 34.24 -5.69 -23.68
C ASN A 595 33.38 -4.98 -22.62
N LYS A 596 32.04 -5.00 -22.76
CA LYS A 596 31.10 -4.54 -21.74
C LYS A 596 30.56 -5.71 -20.93
N TRP A 597 30.42 -5.51 -19.63
CA TRP A 597 29.78 -6.49 -18.74
C TRP A 597 28.26 -6.42 -18.92
N VAL A 598 27.62 -7.56 -19.11
CA VAL A 598 26.18 -7.67 -19.42
C VAL A 598 25.59 -8.80 -18.60
N ILE A 599 24.51 -8.51 -17.87
CA ILE A 599 23.76 -9.53 -17.14
C ILE A 599 22.86 -10.30 -18.13
N ARG A 600 22.68 -11.62 -17.93
CA ARG A 600 21.99 -12.54 -18.85
C ARG A 600 21.14 -13.57 -18.10
N GLY A 601 19.83 -13.56 -18.34
CA GLY A 601 18.85 -14.50 -17.78
C GLY A 601 18.03 -15.24 -18.85
N ASP A 602 18.25 -14.96 -20.14
CA ASP A 602 17.52 -15.62 -21.22
C ASP A 602 17.79 -17.15 -21.25
N PRO A 603 16.78 -17.98 -21.56
CA PRO A 603 16.90 -19.44 -21.49
C PRO A 603 18.08 -20.05 -22.27
N ALA A 604 18.44 -19.44 -23.41
CA ALA A 604 19.59 -19.88 -24.19
C ALA A 604 20.92 -19.67 -23.44
N PHE A 605 21.08 -18.53 -22.75
CA PHE A 605 22.23 -18.30 -21.88
C PHE A 605 22.21 -19.17 -20.62
N VAL A 606 21.06 -19.33 -19.93
CA VAL A 606 20.91 -20.21 -18.76
C VAL A 606 21.42 -21.63 -19.09
N ARG A 607 20.96 -22.17 -20.23
CA ARG A 607 21.36 -23.51 -20.70
C ARG A 607 22.82 -23.57 -21.15
N ALA A 608 23.34 -22.55 -21.84
CA ALA A 608 24.76 -22.52 -22.20
C ALA A 608 25.69 -22.42 -20.97
N ALA A 609 25.26 -21.70 -19.93
CA ALA A 609 26.03 -21.52 -18.71
C ALA A 609 26.14 -22.82 -17.90
N ILE A 610 25.05 -23.57 -17.70
CA ILE A 610 25.07 -24.81 -16.90
C ILE A 610 25.92 -25.90 -17.57
N GLU A 611 25.81 -26.09 -18.88
CA GLU A 611 26.66 -27.04 -19.64
C GLU A 611 28.15 -26.65 -19.53
N GLY A 612 28.44 -25.34 -19.51
CA GLY A 612 29.75 -24.80 -19.22
C GLY A 612 30.24 -25.12 -17.80
N SER A 613 29.41 -24.87 -16.78
CA SER A 613 29.74 -25.12 -15.37
C SER A 613 29.97 -26.60 -15.09
N LEU A 614 29.05 -27.49 -15.51
CA LEU A 614 29.18 -28.94 -15.36
C LEU A 614 30.49 -29.45 -15.98
N LYS A 615 30.84 -28.99 -17.19
CA LYS A 615 32.08 -29.33 -17.88
C LYS A 615 33.34 -28.82 -17.16
N ARG A 616 33.31 -27.63 -16.55
CA ARG A 616 34.44 -27.03 -15.82
C ARG A 616 34.66 -27.71 -14.47
N LEU A 617 33.57 -28.01 -13.76
CA LEU A 617 33.56 -28.75 -12.49
C LEU A 617 33.87 -30.24 -12.70
N GLY A 618 33.56 -30.80 -13.86
CA GLY A 618 33.72 -32.23 -14.14
C GLY A 618 32.72 -33.11 -13.38
N ILE A 619 31.46 -32.66 -13.30
CA ILE A 619 30.37 -33.32 -12.56
C ILE A 619 29.09 -33.34 -13.41
N ASP A 620 28.20 -34.28 -13.12
CA ASP A 620 26.93 -34.44 -13.85
C ASP A 620 25.78 -33.57 -13.30
N SER A 621 25.86 -33.13 -12.03
CA SER A 621 24.86 -32.24 -11.42
C SER A 621 25.43 -31.27 -10.38
N VAL A 622 24.88 -30.04 -10.37
CA VAL A 622 25.07 -29.01 -9.34
C VAL A 622 24.00 -29.18 -8.26
N ASP A 623 24.31 -28.92 -6.99
CA ASP A 623 23.29 -29.01 -5.94
C ASP A 623 22.40 -27.76 -5.93
N LEU A 624 23.00 -26.57 -5.83
CA LEU A 624 22.27 -25.29 -5.80
C LEU A 624 22.77 -24.35 -6.91
N TYR A 625 21.90 -23.97 -7.84
CA TYR A 625 22.29 -23.12 -8.97
C TYR A 625 21.60 -21.75 -8.91
N TYR A 626 22.42 -20.69 -8.85
CA TYR A 626 21.92 -19.32 -8.70
C TYR A 626 21.94 -18.53 -10.01
N GLN A 627 20.92 -17.69 -10.21
CA GLN A 627 21.12 -16.47 -10.98
C GLN A 627 21.94 -15.47 -10.12
N HIS A 628 23.16 -15.13 -10.56
CA HIS A 628 24.16 -14.36 -9.80
C HIS A 628 23.81 -12.87 -9.69
N ARG A 629 23.17 -12.33 -10.72
CA ARG A 629 22.53 -11.02 -10.77
C ARG A 629 21.32 -11.13 -11.69
N ILE A 630 20.24 -10.44 -11.34
CA ILE A 630 18.97 -10.52 -12.06
C ILE A 630 19.07 -9.77 -13.40
N ASP A 631 18.63 -10.41 -14.48
CA ASP A 631 18.52 -9.79 -15.80
C ASP A 631 17.18 -9.06 -15.91
N THR A 632 17.20 -7.77 -15.60
CA THR A 632 16.03 -6.86 -15.56
C THR A 632 15.34 -6.68 -16.92
N ARG A 633 15.82 -7.30 -18.00
CA ARG A 633 15.20 -7.29 -19.34
C ARG A 633 14.35 -8.54 -19.59
N VAL A 634 14.49 -9.58 -18.77
CA VAL A 634 13.84 -10.89 -18.92
C VAL A 634 12.91 -11.08 -17.72
N PRO A 635 11.61 -11.41 -17.90
CA PRO A 635 10.76 -11.74 -16.76
C PRO A 635 11.36 -12.89 -15.96
N ILE A 636 11.43 -12.76 -14.63
CA ILE A 636 12.10 -13.75 -13.78
C ILE A 636 11.54 -15.15 -13.96
N GLU A 637 10.25 -15.24 -14.27
CA GLU A 637 9.50 -16.47 -14.56
C GLU A 637 9.99 -17.19 -15.82
N VAL A 638 10.55 -16.47 -16.81
CA VAL A 638 11.18 -17.07 -17.99
C VAL A 638 12.52 -17.71 -17.61
N THR A 639 13.32 -17.02 -16.80
CA THR A 639 14.61 -17.52 -16.28
C THR A 639 14.38 -18.75 -15.39
N VAL A 640 13.48 -18.64 -14.41
CA VAL A 640 13.12 -19.73 -13.48
C VAL A 640 12.38 -20.84 -14.20
N GLY A 641 11.62 -20.55 -15.25
CA GLY A 641 11.00 -21.55 -16.13
C GLY A 641 12.02 -22.39 -16.91
N GLU A 642 13.21 -21.86 -17.21
CA GLU A 642 14.32 -22.67 -17.76
C GLU A 642 15.08 -23.41 -16.66
N LEU A 643 15.35 -22.77 -15.51
CA LEU A 643 15.98 -23.42 -14.36
C LEU A 643 15.16 -24.62 -13.85
N LYS A 644 13.83 -24.52 -13.85
CA LYS A 644 12.90 -25.63 -13.56
C LYS A 644 13.12 -26.83 -14.49
N LYS A 645 13.33 -26.62 -15.80
CA LYS A 645 13.65 -27.71 -16.72
C LYS A 645 15.01 -28.34 -16.41
N LEU A 646 15.97 -27.56 -15.91
CA LEU A 646 17.27 -28.08 -15.48
C LEU A 646 17.18 -28.91 -14.17
N VAL A 647 16.18 -28.63 -13.31
CA VAL A 647 15.79 -29.52 -12.20
C VAL A 647 15.16 -30.81 -12.73
N GLU A 648 14.23 -30.70 -13.69
CA GLU A 648 13.55 -31.84 -14.32
C GLU A 648 14.52 -32.72 -15.16
N GLU A 649 15.58 -32.13 -15.73
CA GLU A 649 16.72 -32.82 -16.38
C GLU A 649 17.75 -33.38 -15.38
N GLY A 650 17.62 -33.10 -14.08
CA GLY A 650 18.55 -33.55 -13.03
C GLY A 650 19.93 -32.87 -13.04
N LYS A 651 20.13 -31.81 -13.84
CA LYS A 651 21.41 -31.07 -13.97
C LYS A 651 21.66 -30.13 -12.80
N ILE A 652 20.59 -29.64 -12.17
CA ILE A 652 20.61 -28.90 -10.92
C ILE A 652 19.60 -29.54 -9.96
N LYS A 653 19.80 -29.47 -8.64
CA LYS A 653 18.81 -30.01 -7.67
C LYS A 653 17.91 -28.92 -7.08
N TYR A 654 18.47 -27.73 -6.86
CA TYR A 654 17.88 -26.61 -6.15
C TYR A 654 18.16 -25.29 -6.89
N ILE A 655 17.25 -24.32 -6.76
CA ILE A 655 17.32 -23.02 -7.45
C ILE A 655 17.57 -21.91 -6.44
N GLY A 656 18.55 -21.05 -6.71
CA GLY A 656 18.80 -19.83 -5.94
C GLY A 656 18.71 -18.54 -6.76
N LEU A 657 18.62 -17.41 -6.06
CA LEU A 657 18.79 -16.06 -6.64
C LEU A 657 19.82 -15.28 -5.83
N SER A 658 20.45 -14.26 -6.40
CA SER A 658 21.36 -13.37 -5.67
C SER A 658 21.14 -11.90 -6.02
N GLU A 659 21.11 -11.05 -4.98
CA GLU A 659 20.71 -9.63 -5.06
C GLU A 659 19.41 -9.47 -5.87
N ALA A 660 18.33 -10.05 -5.33
CA ALA A 660 16.98 -10.03 -5.90
C ALA A 660 15.99 -9.32 -4.97
N SER A 661 15.05 -8.58 -5.53
CA SER A 661 14.02 -7.80 -4.83
C SER A 661 12.85 -8.66 -4.33
N ALA A 662 12.04 -8.12 -3.42
CA ALA A 662 10.90 -8.85 -2.86
C ALA A 662 9.87 -9.28 -3.93
N SER A 663 9.56 -8.45 -4.93
CA SER A 663 8.63 -8.82 -6.02
C SER A 663 9.25 -9.89 -6.94
N THR A 664 10.50 -9.70 -7.37
CA THR A 664 11.24 -10.70 -8.16
C THR A 664 11.32 -12.05 -7.44
N ILE A 665 11.57 -12.08 -6.11
CA ILE A 665 11.61 -13.33 -5.31
C ILE A 665 10.23 -14.00 -5.26
N ARG A 666 9.16 -13.26 -4.98
CA ARG A 666 7.78 -13.81 -4.91
C ARG A 666 7.37 -14.43 -6.25
N ARG A 667 7.61 -13.72 -7.35
CA ARG A 667 7.29 -14.16 -8.72
C ARG A 667 8.13 -15.35 -9.18
N ALA A 668 9.42 -15.37 -8.82
CA ALA A 668 10.27 -16.54 -9.02
C ALA A 668 9.74 -17.78 -8.31
N HIS A 669 9.45 -17.65 -7.01
CA HIS A 669 9.00 -18.74 -6.15
C HIS A 669 7.65 -19.34 -6.61
N ALA A 670 6.77 -18.52 -7.21
CA ALA A 670 5.50 -18.97 -7.79
C ALA A 670 5.65 -19.90 -9.02
N VAL A 671 6.81 -19.89 -9.71
CA VAL A 671 7.08 -20.74 -10.90
C VAL A 671 7.76 -22.04 -10.52
N HIS A 672 8.74 -21.95 -9.62
CA HIS A 672 9.38 -23.06 -8.94
C HIS A 672 9.88 -22.54 -7.58
N PRO A 673 9.67 -23.24 -6.45
CA PRO A 673 10.04 -22.72 -5.15
C PRO A 673 11.55 -22.44 -5.09
N ILE A 674 11.92 -21.21 -4.73
CA ILE A 674 13.33 -20.82 -4.60
C ILE A 674 13.86 -21.34 -3.27
N THR A 675 15.00 -22.03 -3.31
CA THR A 675 15.60 -22.71 -2.16
C THR A 675 16.34 -21.72 -1.26
N ALA A 676 17.10 -20.80 -1.88
CA ALA A 676 17.92 -19.82 -1.17
C ALA A 676 18.06 -18.48 -1.93
N VAL A 677 18.17 -17.37 -1.19
CA VAL A 677 18.54 -16.06 -1.73
C VAL A 677 19.86 -15.61 -1.11
N GLN A 678 20.80 -15.18 -1.97
CA GLN A 678 22.16 -14.80 -1.57
C GLN A 678 22.37 -13.28 -1.63
N LEU A 679 22.70 -12.67 -0.48
CA LEU A 679 22.68 -11.23 -0.24
C LEU A 679 23.92 -10.78 0.55
N GLU A 680 24.30 -9.51 0.41
CA GLU A 680 25.28 -8.91 1.32
C GLU A 680 24.62 -8.56 2.65
N TRP A 681 24.79 -9.42 3.66
CA TRP A 681 24.23 -9.21 4.99
C TRP A 681 25.30 -9.37 6.08
N SER A 682 25.46 -8.33 6.89
CA SER A 682 26.44 -8.26 7.98
C SER A 682 26.11 -7.08 8.90
N LEU A 683 26.80 -6.93 10.03
CA LEU A 683 26.76 -5.68 10.81
C LEU A 683 27.06 -4.43 9.96
N TRP A 684 27.80 -4.54 8.84
CA TRP A 684 28.09 -3.39 7.97
C TRP A 684 27.03 -3.16 6.89
N ALA A 685 26.14 -4.13 6.62
CA ALA A 685 25.20 -4.10 5.50
C ALA A 685 23.89 -4.74 5.94
N ARG A 686 22.89 -3.91 6.23
CA ARG A 686 21.59 -4.26 6.82
C ARG A 686 20.41 -3.81 5.96
N ASP A 687 20.67 -3.28 4.76
CA ASP A 687 19.67 -2.74 3.84
C ASP A 687 18.62 -3.77 3.40
N VAL A 688 18.90 -5.06 3.54
CA VAL A 688 17.99 -6.17 3.20
C VAL A 688 16.93 -6.48 4.28
N GLU A 689 17.07 -5.95 5.50
CA GLU A 689 16.25 -6.35 6.65
C GLU A 689 14.80 -5.85 6.61
N GLU A 690 14.52 -4.82 5.82
CA GLU A 690 13.18 -4.21 5.66
C GLU A 690 12.25 -5.07 4.78
N ASP A 691 12.65 -5.36 3.53
CA ASP A 691 11.81 -6.09 2.56
C ASP A 691 12.21 -7.55 2.36
N ILE A 692 13.52 -7.81 2.25
CA ILE A 692 14.03 -9.04 1.64
C ILE A 692 14.12 -10.18 2.65
N ILE A 693 14.60 -9.90 3.87
CA ILE A 693 14.65 -10.90 4.95
C ILE A 693 13.24 -11.35 5.36
N PRO A 694 12.23 -10.46 5.54
CA PRO A 694 10.85 -10.88 5.76
C PRO A 694 10.27 -11.69 4.59
N THR A 695 10.47 -11.25 3.34
CA THR A 695 9.98 -11.98 2.16
C THR A 695 10.58 -13.38 2.03
N CYS A 696 11.87 -13.57 2.34
CA CYS A 696 12.47 -14.90 2.37
C CYS A 696 11.83 -15.78 3.44
N ARG A 697 11.60 -15.25 4.64
CA ARG A 697 11.03 -15.99 5.78
C ARG A 697 9.58 -16.39 5.57
N GLU A 698 8.76 -15.49 5.02
CA GLU A 698 7.37 -15.74 4.66
C GLU A 698 7.23 -16.91 3.67
N LEU A 699 8.12 -16.96 2.66
CA LEU A 699 8.14 -18.00 1.63
C LEU A 699 8.95 -19.25 2.03
N GLY A 700 9.48 -19.30 3.25
CA GLY A 700 10.31 -20.42 3.74
C GLY A 700 11.61 -20.62 2.95
N ILE A 701 12.22 -19.55 2.45
CA ILE A 701 13.46 -19.53 1.65
C ILE A 701 14.68 -19.33 2.56
N GLY A 702 15.76 -20.08 2.33
CA GLY A 702 17.01 -19.92 3.07
C GLY A 702 17.79 -18.65 2.70
N ILE A 703 18.54 -18.09 3.65
CA ILE A 703 19.29 -16.85 3.45
C ILE A 703 20.80 -17.15 3.44
N VAL A 704 21.50 -16.79 2.37
CA VAL A 704 22.95 -17.00 2.23
C VAL A 704 23.68 -15.65 2.27
N ALA A 705 24.35 -15.38 3.39
CA ALA A 705 25.01 -14.10 3.62
C ALA A 705 26.43 -14.08 3.03
N TYR A 706 26.64 -13.30 1.97
CA TYR A 706 27.97 -13.01 1.43
C TYR A 706 28.57 -11.73 2.06
N SER A 707 29.89 -11.61 2.01
CA SER A 707 30.65 -10.57 2.72
C SER A 707 30.35 -10.42 4.24
N PRO A 708 30.04 -11.48 5.03
CA PRO A 708 29.55 -11.35 6.41
C PRO A 708 30.54 -10.66 7.37
N LEU A 709 31.82 -10.57 6.99
CA LEU A 709 32.90 -9.87 7.70
C LEU A 709 33.17 -8.44 7.18
N GLY A 710 32.22 -7.83 6.49
CA GLY A 710 32.39 -6.50 5.88
C GLY A 710 33.55 -6.47 4.88
N ARG A 711 33.64 -7.47 4.00
CA ARG A 711 34.73 -7.62 3.00
C ARG A 711 36.16 -7.64 3.59
N GLY A 712 36.29 -7.96 4.89
CA GLY A 712 37.52 -7.99 5.66
C GLY A 712 37.66 -6.87 6.69
N PHE A 713 36.74 -5.90 6.71
CA PHE A 713 36.75 -4.78 7.65
C PHE A 713 36.69 -5.26 9.11
N PHE A 714 35.80 -6.19 9.46
CA PHE A 714 35.75 -6.80 10.80
C PHE A 714 36.88 -7.79 11.09
N SER A 715 37.93 -7.84 10.26
CA SER A 715 39.16 -8.60 10.52
C SER A 715 40.40 -7.74 10.75
N SER A 716 40.42 -6.49 10.24
CA SER A 716 41.61 -5.64 10.31
C SER A 716 41.31 -4.14 10.54
N GLY A 717 40.06 -3.72 10.60
CA GLY A 717 39.67 -2.31 10.73
C GLY A 717 40.16 -1.45 9.57
N ALA A 718 40.50 -0.19 9.87
CA ALA A 718 41.08 0.74 8.90
C ALA A 718 42.38 0.21 8.26
N ASN A 719 43.21 -0.47 9.07
CA ASN A 719 44.50 -1.07 8.65
C ASN A 719 44.37 -2.13 7.55
N LEU A 720 43.15 -2.53 7.15
CA LEU A 720 42.95 -3.38 5.98
C LEU A 720 43.53 -2.71 4.72
N VAL A 721 43.26 -1.42 4.51
CA VAL A 721 43.50 -0.73 3.22
C VAL A 721 45.00 -0.61 2.90
N ASP A 722 45.83 -0.38 3.92
CA ASP A 722 47.30 -0.35 3.80
C ASP A 722 47.89 -1.68 3.30
N ASN A 723 47.21 -2.79 3.61
CA ASN A 723 47.62 -4.14 3.29
C ASN A 723 46.97 -4.69 2.01
N LEU A 724 46.14 -3.90 1.33
CA LEU A 724 45.53 -4.27 0.04
C LEU A 724 46.52 -4.08 -1.11
N ALA A 725 46.51 -4.99 -2.08
CA ALA A 725 47.22 -4.82 -3.34
C ALA A 725 46.66 -3.63 -4.15
N ASN A 726 47.45 -3.08 -5.07
CA ASN A 726 47.04 -1.88 -5.82
C ASN A 726 45.95 -2.14 -6.88
N ASP A 727 45.73 -3.40 -7.20
CA ASP A 727 44.69 -3.94 -8.09
C ASP A 727 43.47 -4.51 -7.32
N ASP A 728 43.46 -4.45 -5.98
CA ASP A 728 42.33 -4.94 -5.18
C ASP A 728 41.14 -3.97 -5.25
N PHE A 729 40.00 -4.44 -5.79
CA PHE A 729 38.86 -3.56 -6.05
C PHE A 729 38.27 -2.89 -4.80
N ARG A 730 38.57 -3.40 -3.59
CA ARG A 730 38.13 -2.76 -2.34
C ARG A 730 38.68 -1.35 -2.17
N LYS A 731 39.85 -1.02 -2.76
CA LYS A 731 40.40 0.36 -2.77
C LYS A 731 39.50 1.38 -3.46
N TYR A 732 38.53 0.94 -4.30
CA TYR A 732 37.61 1.81 -5.03
C TYR A 732 36.16 1.78 -4.50
N LEU A 733 35.88 1.01 -3.44
CA LEU A 733 34.55 0.99 -2.83
C LEU A 733 34.35 2.23 -1.93
N PRO A 734 33.17 2.87 -1.91
CA PRO A 734 32.92 4.07 -1.11
C PRO A 734 33.27 3.93 0.37
N ARG A 735 32.92 2.78 0.99
CA ARG A 735 33.18 2.48 2.42
C ARG A 735 34.64 2.41 2.83
N PHE A 736 35.55 2.27 1.87
CA PHE A 736 37.00 2.22 2.08
C PHE A 736 37.73 3.51 1.62
N GLN A 737 37.00 4.52 1.13
CA GLN A 737 37.56 5.85 0.89
C GLN A 737 37.86 6.55 2.22
N ALA A 738 38.90 7.39 2.28
CA ALA A 738 39.52 7.84 3.53
C ALA A 738 38.54 8.41 4.57
N GLU A 739 37.65 9.32 4.18
CA GLU A 739 36.69 9.96 5.10
C GLU A 739 35.66 8.94 5.64
N ASN A 740 35.12 8.10 4.77
CA ASN A 740 34.19 7.02 5.14
C ASN A 740 34.88 5.98 6.03
N LEU A 741 36.14 5.64 5.74
CA LEU A 741 36.92 4.65 6.47
C LEU A 741 37.23 5.13 7.90
N GLU A 742 37.63 6.39 8.08
CA GLU A 742 37.91 6.96 9.40
C GLU A 742 36.63 7.08 10.26
N HIS A 743 35.49 7.43 9.65
CA HIS A 743 34.21 7.34 10.35
C HIS A 743 33.87 5.88 10.72
N ASN A 744 33.91 4.97 9.75
CA ASN A 744 33.58 3.55 9.94
C ASN A 744 34.49 2.87 10.97
N LYS A 745 35.75 3.31 11.12
CA LYS A 745 36.71 2.83 12.13
C LYS A 745 36.12 2.82 13.54
N THR A 746 35.29 3.81 13.89
CA THR A 746 34.62 3.88 15.20
C THR A 746 33.71 2.67 15.48
N ILE A 747 33.11 2.09 14.43
CA ILE A 747 32.32 0.86 14.51
C ILE A 747 33.23 -0.34 14.78
N PHE A 748 34.36 -0.45 14.08
CA PHE A 748 35.33 -1.51 14.29
C PHE A 748 35.93 -1.48 15.70
N ASP A 749 36.26 -0.30 16.22
CA ASP A 749 36.80 -0.11 17.56
C ASP A 749 35.79 -0.59 18.62
N ARG A 750 34.51 -0.16 18.53
CA ARG A 750 33.44 -0.61 19.44
C ARG A 750 33.18 -2.12 19.38
N VAL A 751 33.11 -2.69 18.16
CA VAL A 751 32.98 -4.15 17.97
C VAL A 751 34.20 -4.89 18.55
N SER A 752 35.39 -4.29 18.50
CA SER A 752 36.61 -4.87 19.09
C SER A 752 36.60 -4.85 20.61
N ASP A 753 36.10 -3.78 21.24
CA ASP A 753 35.93 -3.71 22.70
C ASP A 753 34.95 -4.76 23.22
N LEU A 754 33.81 -4.98 22.53
CA LEU A 754 32.88 -6.05 22.87
C LEU A 754 33.47 -7.44 22.60
N ALA A 755 34.22 -7.63 21.51
CA ALA A 755 34.90 -8.90 21.23
C ALA A 755 35.95 -9.24 22.31
N ALA A 756 36.71 -8.24 22.77
CA ALA A 756 37.63 -8.37 23.88
C ALA A 756 36.92 -8.71 25.21
N ARG A 757 35.80 -8.04 25.53
CA ARG A 757 34.92 -8.40 26.67
C ARG A 757 34.42 -9.85 26.57
N LYS A 758 34.13 -10.32 25.36
CA LYS A 758 33.59 -11.67 25.07
C LYS A 758 34.64 -12.77 24.99
N GLY A 759 35.93 -12.42 24.89
CA GLY A 759 37.03 -13.38 24.72
C GLY A 759 37.14 -13.99 23.31
N CYS A 760 36.65 -13.29 22.28
CA CYS A 760 36.74 -13.71 20.88
C CYS A 760 37.35 -12.61 19.99
N THR A 761 37.60 -12.89 18.71
CA THR A 761 38.08 -11.84 17.78
C THR A 761 36.92 -11.01 17.21
N PRO A 762 37.17 -9.78 16.71
CA PRO A 762 36.11 -8.97 16.07
C PRO A 762 35.42 -9.70 14.91
N SER A 763 36.18 -10.50 14.15
CA SER A 763 35.64 -11.33 13.06
C SER A 763 34.70 -12.42 13.56
N GLN A 764 35.06 -13.07 14.68
CA GLN A 764 34.21 -14.08 15.30
C GLN A 764 32.93 -13.47 15.84
N LEU A 765 32.99 -12.27 16.42
CA LEU A 765 31.83 -11.58 16.93
C LEU A 765 30.87 -11.15 15.80
N ALA A 766 31.40 -10.50 14.75
CA ALA A 766 30.60 -10.05 13.60
C ALA A 766 29.96 -11.23 12.83
N LEU A 767 30.68 -12.34 12.66
CA LEU A 767 30.17 -13.55 12.03
C LEU A 767 29.19 -14.31 12.95
N ALA A 768 29.41 -14.29 14.26
CA ALA A 768 28.48 -14.86 15.24
C ALA A 768 27.15 -14.10 15.24
N TRP A 769 27.14 -12.78 15.07
CA TRP A 769 25.90 -12.00 14.93
C TRP A 769 25.06 -12.52 13.75
N VAL A 770 25.66 -12.75 12.58
CA VAL A 770 24.96 -13.35 11.42
C VAL A 770 24.44 -14.76 11.75
N HIS A 771 25.20 -15.58 12.49
CA HIS A 771 24.76 -16.91 12.96
C HIS A 771 23.62 -16.88 14.00
N HIS A 772 23.37 -15.75 14.66
CA HIS A 772 22.28 -15.58 15.62
C HIS A 772 21.01 -14.96 14.99
N GLN A 773 21.08 -14.47 13.74
CA GLN A 773 19.92 -13.95 13.03
C GLN A 773 18.85 -15.02 12.75
N GLY A 774 19.22 -16.30 12.67
CA GLY A 774 18.27 -17.42 12.65
C GLY A 774 18.89 -18.76 12.22
N ASN A 775 18.10 -19.83 12.24
CA ASN A 775 18.52 -21.17 11.78
C ASN A 775 18.31 -21.38 10.27
N ASP A 776 17.70 -20.39 9.61
CA ASP A 776 17.47 -20.20 8.18
C ASP A 776 18.67 -19.55 7.45
N VAL A 777 19.69 -19.12 8.20
CA VAL A 777 20.82 -18.31 7.71
C VAL A 777 22.11 -19.14 7.58
N CYS A 778 22.78 -19.05 6.43
CA CYS A 778 24.07 -19.68 6.16
C CYS A 778 25.08 -18.66 5.61
N PRO A 779 25.95 -18.05 6.43
CA PRO A 779 27.01 -17.18 5.94
C PRO A 779 28.11 -17.96 5.18
N ILE A 780 28.66 -17.34 4.14
CA ILE A 780 29.72 -17.90 3.27
C ILE A 780 31.02 -17.07 3.29
N PRO A 781 31.71 -16.95 4.44
CA PRO A 781 32.94 -16.16 4.55
C PRO A 781 34.08 -16.79 3.72
N GLY A 782 34.56 -16.05 2.72
CA GLY A 782 35.71 -16.46 1.89
C GLY A 782 37.06 -16.23 2.55
N THR A 783 38.06 -17.04 2.18
CA THR A 783 39.44 -16.95 2.66
C THR A 783 40.42 -17.63 1.70
N THR A 784 41.71 -17.34 1.86
CA THR A 784 42.85 -18.03 1.22
C THR A 784 43.86 -18.56 2.25
N LYS A 785 43.46 -18.65 3.53
CA LYS A 785 44.28 -19.08 4.66
C LYS A 785 43.50 -20.01 5.59
N ILE A 786 44.16 -21.06 6.07
CA ILE A 786 43.59 -22.07 6.99
C ILE A 786 43.37 -21.47 8.39
N GLU A 787 44.22 -20.54 8.81
CA GLU A 787 44.12 -19.85 10.10
C GLU A 787 42.84 -19.01 10.16
N ASN A 788 42.60 -18.20 9.13
CA ASN A 788 41.38 -17.43 8.95
C ASN A 788 40.14 -18.34 8.84
N PHE A 789 40.24 -19.50 8.18
CA PHE A 789 39.14 -20.46 8.13
C PHE A 789 38.78 -20.99 9.53
N ASN A 790 39.78 -21.45 10.30
CA ASN A 790 39.59 -21.94 11.66
C ASN A 790 39.02 -20.85 12.58
N GLN A 791 39.49 -19.60 12.41
CA GLN A 791 38.96 -18.43 13.09
C GLN A 791 37.46 -18.23 12.79
N ASN A 792 37.07 -18.28 11.51
CA ASN A 792 35.67 -18.15 11.07
C ASN A 792 34.79 -19.26 11.65
N ILE A 793 35.25 -20.52 11.63
CA ILE A 793 34.50 -21.65 12.21
C ILE A 793 34.31 -21.49 13.73
N GLY A 794 35.29 -20.89 14.42
CA GLY A 794 35.18 -20.53 15.84
C GLY A 794 34.00 -19.61 16.19
N ALA A 795 33.46 -18.85 15.23
CA ALA A 795 32.28 -18.01 15.45
C ALA A 795 31.04 -18.81 15.87
N LEU A 796 30.91 -20.07 15.44
CA LEU A 796 29.80 -20.97 15.82
C LEU A 796 29.79 -21.30 17.32
N SER A 797 30.93 -21.16 18.01
CA SER A 797 31.06 -21.39 19.45
C SER A 797 30.74 -20.16 20.29
N VAL A 798 30.78 -18.95 19.70
CA VAL A 798 30.33 -17.72 20.36
C VAL A 798 28.81 -17.81 20.59
N LYS A 799 28.33 -17.26 21.72
CA LYS A 799 26.91 -17.18 22.09
C LYS A 799 26.59 -15.75 22.49
N LEU A 800 25.62 -15.14 21.82
CA LEU A 800 25.22 -13.76 22.05
C LEU A 800 23.90 -13.73 22.81
N THR A 801 23.82 -12.91 23.86
CA THR A 801 22.55 -12.62 24.54
C THR A 801 21.75 -11.58 23.75
N LEU A 802 20.48 -11.36 24.10
CA LEU A 802 19.65 -10.36 23.44
C LEU A 802 20.20 -8.93 23.64
N GLU A 803 20.80 -8.69 24.80
CA GLU A 803 21.47 -7.42 25.14
C GLU A 803 22.75 -7.23 24.31
N GLU A 804 23.53 -8.28 24.07
CA GLU A 804 24.74 -8.21 23.24
C GLU A 804 24.42 -8.07 21.74
N MET A 805 23.33 -8.69 21.28
CA MET A 805 22.79 -8.47 19.93
C MET A 805 22.35 -7.01 19.76
N ALA A 806 21.53 -6.49 20.67
CA ALA A 806 21.09 -5.10 20.65
C ALA A 806 22.27 -4.10 20.81
N GLU A 807 23.28 -4.44 21.62
CA GLU A 807 24.50 -3.64 21.76
C GLU A 807 25.24 -3.57 20.40
N LEU A 808 25.52 -4.71 19.75
CA LEU A 808 26.14 -4.75 18.42
C LEU A 808 25.34 -3.98 17.36
N GLU A 809 24.03 -4.13 17.37
CA GLU A 809 23.15 -3.47 16.41
C GLU A 809 23.08 -1.95 16.62
N SER A 810 23.27 -1.48 17.87
CA SER A 810 23.46 -0.05 18.18
C SER A 810 24.82 0.51 17.75
N TYR A 811 25.79 -0.36 17.45
CA TYR A 811 27.10 0.07 16.93
C TYR A 811 27.04 0.31 15.42
N ALA A 812 26.17 -0.41 14.72
CA ALA A 812 26.03 -0.39 13.27
C ALA A 812 24.55 -0.43 12.84
N SER A 813 23.81 0.63 13.20
CA SER A 813 22.56 0.97 12.53
C SER A 813 22.81 1.40 11.08
N ALA A 814 21.78 1.40 10.23
CA ALA A 814 21.92 1.71 8.81
C ALA A 814 22.62 3.06 8.56
N ASP A 815 22.23 4.12 9.28
CA ASP A 815 22.79 5.48 9.13
C ASP A 815 24.21 5.64 9.69
N ALA A 816 24.64 4.71 10.56
CA ALA A 816 25.94 4.76 11.22
C ALA A 816 27.09 4.37 10.27
N VAL A 817 26.83 3.57 9.23
CA VAL A 817 27.83 3.19 8.23
C VAL A 817 27.92 4.27 7.16
N LYS A 818 29.13 4.70 6.79
CA LYS A 818 29.36 5.71 5.74
C LYS A 818 29.94 5.11 4.47
N GLY A 819 29.43 5.59 3.33
CA GLY A 819 29.66 5.05 2.00
C GLY A 819 28.77 3.84 1.65
N ASP A 820 28.43 3.74 0.37
CA ASP A 820 27.61 2.65 -0.20
C ASP A 820 28.37 1.32 -0.35
N ARG A 821 27.60 0.24 -0.56
CA ARG A 821 28.13 -1.14 -0.73
C ARG A 821 29.01 -1.28 -1.98
N TYR A 822 28.77 -0.44 -2.98
CA TYR A 822 29.40 -0.45 -4.31
C TYR A 822 29.60 0.97 -4.83
N MET A 823 30.41 1.12 -5.89
CA MET A 823 30.45 2.32 -6.73
C MET A 823 29.28 2.33 -7.72
N ASP A 824 28.94 3.51 -8.23
CA ASP A 824 27.81 3.75 -9.13
C ASP A 824 27.78 2.78 -10.33
N GLY A 825 26.59 2.30 -10.68
CA GLY A 825 26.36 1.41 -11.82
C GLY A 825 26.53 -0.09 -11.56
N ILE A 826 26.84 -0.54 -10.33
CA ILE A 826 26.79 -1.96 -9.94
C ILE A 826 25.43 -2.27 -9.31
N SER A 827 24.62 -3.09 -9.97
CA SER A 827 23.28 -3.45 -9.49
C SER A 827 23.26 -4.34 -8.24
N THR A 828 22.29 -4.03 -7.38
CA THR A 828 21.93 -4.69 -6.12
C THR A 828 20.49 -5.19 -6.18
N TRP A 829 19.98 -5.73 -5.06
CA TRP A 829 18.57 -6.10 -4.93
C TRP A 829 17.61 -4.93 -5.22
N LYS A 830 18.01 -3.68 -4.96
CA LYS A 830 17.20 -2.48 -5.23
C LYS A 830 16.90 -2.28 -6.72
N ASP A 831 17.84 -2.71 -7.56
CA ASP A 831 17.86 -2.48 -9.00
C ASP A 831 17.39 -3.72 -9.79
N SER A 832 16.74 -4.68 -9.13
CA SER A 832 16.57 -6.05 -9.61
C SER A 832 15.11 -6.47 -9.91
N GLU A 833 14.20 -5.50 -10.02
CA GLU A 833 12.85 -5.76 -10.54
C GLU A 833 12.91 -6.21 -12.01
N THR A 834 12.12 -7.24 -12.34
CA THR A 834 11.98 -7.75 -13.71
C THR A 834 10.62 -7.36 -14.29
N PRO A 835 10.48 -7.18 -15.63
CA PRO A 835 9.16 -7.05 -16.24
C PRO A 835 8.28 -8.28 -15.90
N PRO A 836 6.96 -8.14 -15.73
CA PRO A 836 6.06 -9.26 -15.42
C PRO A 836 6.09 -10.35 -16.50
N LEU A 837 5.83 -11.61 -16.15
CA LEU A 837 5.57 -12.63 -17.17
C LEU A 837 4.25 -12.34 -17.87
N LEU A 838 4.32 -12.28 -19.19
CA LEU A 838 3.19 -12.00 -20.04
C LEU A 838 2.73 -13.32 -20.65
N THR A 839 1.49 -13.74 -20.37
CA THR A 839 0.94 -15.03 -20.78
C THR A 839 1.05 -15.23 -22.31
N PRO A 840 1.75 -16.28 -22.79
CA PRO A 840 2.01 -16.44 -24.22
C PRO A 840 0.87 -17.18 -24.93
N SER A 841 0.22 -16.50 -25.87
CA SER A 841 -0.54 -17.17 -26.94
C SER A 841 0.40 -18.01 -27.81
N PRO A 842 0.02 -19.22 -28.25
CA PRO A 842 0.96 -20.16 -28.85
C PRO A 842 1.26 -19.86 -30.33
N GLY A 843 2.55 -19.65 -30.64
CA GLY A 843 3.12 -19.98 -31.96
C GLY A 843 3.84 -18.85 -32.70
N ASN A 844 5.18 -18.86 -32.66
CA ASN A 844 6.00 -19.21 -33.84
C ASN A 844 7.50 -19.29 -33.50
N SER A 845 8.29 -19.87 -34.40
CA SER A 845 9.63 -20.41 -34.09
C SER A 845 10.79 -19.84 -34.93
N VAL A 846 11.83 -19.38 -34.22
CA VAL A 846 13.24 -19.80 -34.42
C VAL A 846 13.97 -19.43 -35.74
N ILE A 847 14.94 -18.50 -35.61
CA ILE A 847 16.22 -18.37 -36.36
C ILE A 847 16.20 -17.88 -37.83
N ASN A 848 16.82 -16.73 -38.07
CA ASN A 848 18.13 -16.69 -38.76
C ASN A 848 18.92 -15.38 -38.58
N ASN A 849 20.25 -15.47 -38.76
CA ASN A 849 21.21 -14.36 -38.63
C ASN A 849 21.84 -13.98 -39.99
N ASN A 850 22.55 -12.85 -40.00
CA ASN A 850 23.41 -12.32 -41.07
C ASN A 850 22.74 -11.69 -42.31
N ARG A 851 22.72 -10.35 -42.35
CA ARG A 851 23.40 -9.58 -43.41
C ARG A 851 23.69 -8.14 -42.95
N SER A 852 24.58 -7.46 -43.68
CA SER A 852 25.33 -6.27 -43.23
C SER A 852 24.73 -4.94 -43.69
N TYR A 853 24.81 -3.93 -42.81
CA TYR A 853 24.84 -2.48 -43.13
C TYR A 853 23.84 -1.97 -44.17
N GLN A 854 22.59 -1.69 -43.75
CA GLN A 854 21.75 -0.69 -44.42
C GLN A 854 20.75 -0.02 -43.46
N ALA A 855 20.88 1.31 -43.33
CA ALA A 855 19.95 2.29 -42.75
C ALA A 855 19.46 2.13 -41.28
N MET A 856 19.27 3.27 -40.61
CA MET A 856 18.86 3.36 -39.21
C MET A 856 17.33 3.28 -39.06
N THR A 857 16.79 2.11 -38.73
CA THR A 857 15.46 1.98 -38.10
C THR A 857 15.54 1.00 -36.93
N GLY A 858 15.73 1.54 -35.73
CA GLY A 858 15.58 0.75 -34.50
C GLY A 858 14.09 0.51 -34.27
N VAL A 859 13.63 -0.73 -34.44
CA VAL A 859 12.22 -1.10 -34.29
C VAL A 859 11.70 -0.62 -32.93
N VAL A 860 10.64 0.20 -32.95
CA VAL A 860 10.00 0.72 -31.73
C VAL A 860 9.59 -0.46 -30.84
N ARG A 861 10.14 -0.50 -29.62
CA ARG A 861 9.93 -1.63 -28.70
C ARG A 861 8.43 -1.85 -28.46
N ARG A 862 8.01 -3.11 -28.43
CA ARG A 862 6.66 -3.51 -28.01
C ARG A 862 6.58 -3.61 -26.49
N ILE A 863 5.46 -3.21 -25.92
CA ILE A 863 5.11 -3.33 -24.49
C ILE A 863 3.71 -3.93 -24.36
N LYS A 864 3.27 -4.27 -23.15
CA LYS A 864 1.87 -4.70 -22.92
C LYS A 864 1.10 -3.74 -22.05
N LEU A 865 -0.15 -3.51 -22.44
CA LEU A 865 -1.14 -2.78 -21.67
C LEU A 865 -2.13 -3.80 -21.10
N GLY A 866 -1.93 -4.17 -19.84
CA GLY A 866 -2.79 -5.13 -19.15
C GLY A 866 -2.33 -6.59 -19.24
N SER A 867 -2.79 -7.38 -18.28
CA SER A 867 -2.51 -8.82 -18.16
C SER A 867 -3.16 -9.70 -19.24
N GLN A 868 -4.08 -9.16 -20.04
CA GLN A 868 -4.94 -9.91 -20.97
C GLN A 868 -4.27 -10.20 -22.32
N GLY A 869 -3.11 -9.61 -22.61
CA GLY A 869 -2.30 -9.91 -23.80
C GLY A 869 -2.22 -8.81 -24.86
N LEU A 870 -2.83 -7.64 -24.64
CA LEU A 870 -2.71 -6.48 -25.52
C LEU A 870 -1.25 -6.00 -25.60
N GLU A 871 -0.61 -6.24 -26.74
CA GLU A 871 0.71 -5.68 -27.10
C GLU A 871 0.57 -4.43 -27.95
N VAL A 872 1.39 -3.42 -27.69
CA VAL A 872 1.40 -2.13 -28.40
C VAL A 872 2.82 -1.61 -28.58
N SER A 873 3.05 -0.64 -29.47
CA SER A 873 4.29 0.13 -29.48
C SER A 873 4.45 0.97 -28.21
N ALA A 874 5.68 1.07 -27.67
CA ALA A 874 5.95 1.82 -26.45
C ALA A 874 5.55 3.29 -26.49
N GLN A 875 5.55 3.88 -27.68
CA GLN A 875 4.85 5.14 -27.94
C GLN A 875 3.73 4.86 -28.93
N GLY A 876 2.53 5.37 -28.66
CA GLY A 876 1.44 5.41 -29.63
C GLY A 876 1.27 6.79 -30.26
N LEU A 877 0.30 6.93 -31.15
CA LEU A 877 -0.06 8.20 -31.78
C LEU A 877 -1.45 8.63 -31.35
N GLY A 878 -1.53 9.78 -30.67
CA GLY A 878 -2.80 10.40 -30.28
C GLY A 878 -3.42 11.19 -31.45
N CYS A 879 -4.41 10.61 -32.14
CA CYS A 879 -4.94 11.16 -33.40
C CYS A 879 -5.88 12.37 -33.24
N MET A 880 -6.28 12.71 -32.01
CA MET A 880 -7.22 13.80 -31.69
C MET A 880 -6.93 15.12 -32.42
N GLY A 881 -5.68 15.60 -32.36
CA GLY A 881 -5.27 16.88 -32.93
C GLY A 881 -5.28 16.96 -34.47
N MET A 882 -5.58 15.85 -35.17
CA MET A 882 -5.72 15.83 -36.63
C MET A 882 -7.04 16.45 -37.10
N SER A 883 -8.10 16.42 -36.28
CA SER A 883 -9.42 16.97 -36.63
C SER A 883 -10.18 17.66 -35.50
N ALA A 884 -9.65 17.72 -34.26
CA ALA A 884 -10.37 18.23 -33.10
C ALA A 884 -9.53 19.15 -32.20
N PHE A 885 -10.22 20.11 -31.56
CA PHE A 885 -9.82 20.94 -30.41
C PHE A 885 -8.57 21.86 -30.54
N TYR A 886 -7.56 21.48 -31.33
CA TYR A 886 -6.28 22.18 -31.49
C TYR A 886 -6.20 22.96 -32.81
N GLY A 887 -7.23 23.81 -33.03
CA GLY A 887 -7.42 24.62 -34.23
C GLY A 887 -7.95 23.83 -35.44
N ALA A 888 -8.10 24.53 -36.56
CA ALA A 888 -8.65 23.97 -37.81
C ALA A 888 -7.98 22.65 -38.28
N PRO A 889 -8.75 21.63 -38.72
CA PRO A 889 -8.24 20.37 -39.26
C PRO A 889 -7.24 20.55 -40.43
N LYS A 890 -6.41 19.53 -40.66
CA LYS A 890 -5.46 19.49 -41.80
C LYS A 890 -5.99 18.60 -42.93
N PRO A 891 -5.50 18.75 -44.18
CA PRO A 891 -5.92 17.90 -45.29
C PRO A 891 -5.72 16.42 -44.98
N ASP A 892 -6.74 15.60 -45.30
CA ASP A 892 -6.72 14.15 -45.06
C ASP A 892 -5.44 13.47 -45.56
N GLN A 893 -4.95 13.87 -46.74
CA GLN A 893 -3.77 13.25 -47.35
C GLN A 893 -2.49 13.49 -46.52
N ASP A 894 -2.36 14.65 -45.88
CA ASP A 894 -1.21 14.98 -45.03
C ASP A 894 -1.24 14.14 -43.75
N MET A 895 -2.44 13.97 -43.17
CA MET A 895 -2.63 13.17 -41.95
C MET A 895 -2.55 11.67 -42.21
N ILE A 896 -3.04 11.18 -43.35
CA ILE A 896 -2.82 9.79 -43.81
C ILE A 896 -1.32 9.54 -43.99
N SER A 897 -0.59 10.46 -44.62
CA SER A 897 0.87 10.34 -44.81
C SER A 897 1.61 10.33 -43.46
N LEU A 898 1.17 11.12 -42.48
CA LEU A 898 1.69 11.11 -41.11
C LEU A 898 1.40 9.79 -40.37
N ILE A 899 0.20 9.22 -40.54
CA ILE A 899 -0.17 7.91 -39.97
C ILE A 899 0.68 6.80 -40.61
N HIS A 900 0.86 6.80 -41.94
CA HIS A 900 1.69 5.82 -42.64
C HIS A 900 3.17 5.93 -42.23
N HIS A 901 3.72 7.15 -42.16
CA HIS A 901 5.07 7.40 -41.66
C HIS A 901 5.26 6.89 -40.22
N ALA A 902 4.27 7.10 -39.34
CA ALA A 902 4.31 6.58 -37.98
C ALA A 902 4.34 5.03 -37.94
N ILE A 903 3.50 4.38 -38.76
CA ILE A 903 3.42 2.92 -38.86
C ILE A 903 4.72 2.32 -39.43
N ASP A 904 5.29 2.94 -40.47
CA ASP A 904 6.53 2.46 -41.07
C ASP A 904 7.76 2.77 -40.19
N ALA A 905 7.67 3.73 -39.26
CA ALA A 905 8.60 3.91 -38.15
C ALA A 905 8.39 2.91 -36.98
N GLY A 906 7.35 2.07 -37.02
CA GLY A 906 7.05 1.03 -36.02
C GLY A 906 6.06 1.45 -34.92
N VAL A 907 5.42 2.62 -35.01
CA VAL A 907 4.30 2.98 -34.12
C VAL A 907 3.05 2.25 -34.58
N THR A 908 2.58 1.35 -33.73
CA THR A 908 1.49 0.39 -34.02
C THR A 908 0.21 0.76 -33.27
N PHE A 909 0.29 1.48 -32.17
CA PHE A 909 -0.88 1.91 -31.39
C PHE A 909 -1.42 3.26 -31.86
N LEU A 910 -2.66 3.27 -32.36
CA LEU A 910 -3.37 4.46 -32.83
C LEU A 910 -4.58 4.75 -31.95
N ASP A 911 -4.63 5.93 -31.34
CA ASP A 911 -5.66 6.30 -30.37
C ASP A 911 -6.57 7.44 -30.88
N THR A 912 -7.85 7.13 -31.08
CA THR A 912 -8.89 8.07 -31.56
C THR A 912 -10.15 8.05 -30.67
N SER A 913 -11.25 8.68 -31.11
CA SER A 913 -12.59 8.65 -30.53
C SER A 913 -13.63 9.09 -31.56
N ASP A 914 -14.85 8.56 -31.44
CA ASP A 914 -16.05 9.04 -32.13
C ASP A 914 -16.28 10.56 -32.07
N VAL A 915 -16.01 11.21 -30.93
CA VAL A 915 -16.25 12.64 -30.70
C VAL A 915 -15.26 13.59 -31.40
N TYR A 916 -14.15 13.07 -31.95
CA TYR A 916 -13.07 13.91 -32.50
C TYR A 916 -13.44 14.52 -33.86
N GLY A 917 -13.67 15.84 -33.85
CA GLY A 917 -14.10 16.64 -35.00
C GLY A 917 -15.43 16.13 -35.54
N PRO A 918 -16.43 15.91 -34.66
CA PRO A 918 -17.30 14.75 -34.57
C PRO A 918 -17.31 13.78 -35.75
N PHE A 919 -16.94 12.53 -35.46
CA PHE A 919 -16.91 11.38 -36.37
C PHE A 919 -15.84 11.44 -37.48
N THR A 920 -15.27 12.60 -37.79
CA THR A 920 -14.28 12.75 -38.89
C THR A 920 -12.96 12.05 -38.62
N ASN A 921 -12.49 11.97 -37.37
CA ASN A 921 -11.20 11.34 -37.04
C ASN A 921 -11.22 9.83 -37.33
N GLU A 922 -12.31 9.15 -36.97
CA GLU A 922 -12.50 7.74 -37.30
C GLU A 922 -12.62 7.51 -38.82
N ILE A 923 -13.26 8.41 -39.55
CA ILE A 923 -13.34 8.36 -41.02
C ILE A 923 -11.96 8.59 -41.66
N LEU A 924 -11.11 9.43 -41.06
CA LEU A 924 -9.73 9.68 -41.51
C LEU A 924 -8.84 8.44 -41.28
N LEU A 925 -8.88 7.84 -40.09
CA LEU A 925 -8.17 6.59 -39.81
C LEU A 925 -8.71 5.46 -40.71
N GLY A 926 -10.02 5.38 -40.93
CA GLY A 926 -10.62 4.44 -41.87
C GLY A 926 -10.25 4.63 -43.35
N LYS A 927 -9.67 5.77 -43.72
CA LYS A 927 -8.97 5.95 -45.02
C LYS A 927 -7.54 5.43 -44.94
N ALA A 928 -6.81 5.76 -43.87
CA ALA A 928 -5.42 5.37 -43.67
C ALA A 928 -5.21 3.85 -43.55
N LEU A 929 -6.13 3.12 -42.91
CA LEU A 929 -5.97 1.69 -42.58
C LEU A 929 -6.28 0.70 -43.72
N LYS A 930 -6.67 1.21 -44.91
CA LYS A 930 -6.97 0.39 -46.09
C LYS A 930 -5.71 -0.27 -46.67
N GLY A 931 -5.90 -1.23 -47.57
CA GLY A 931 -4.80 -1.88 -48.29
C GLY A 931 -3.89 -2.78 -47.42
N GLY A 932 -4.43 -3.34 -46.34
CA GLY A 932 -3.68 -4.21 -45.42
C GLY A 932 -2.97 -3.46 -44.27
N VAL A 933 -3.07 -2.13 -44.20
CA VAL A 933 -2.47 -1.34 -43.11
C VAL A 933 -3.14 -1.62 -41.76
N ARG A 934 -4.43 -1.99 -41.73
CA ARG A 934 -5.16 -2.43 -40.52
C ARG A 934 -4.48 -3.54 -39.73
N GLU A 935 -3.80 -4.47 -40.40
CA GLU A 935 -3.09 -5.62 -39.77
C GLU A 935 -1.75 -5.21 -39.13
N LYS A 936 -1.26 -3.99 -39.39
CA LYS A 936 -0.03 -3.45 -38.80
C LYS A 936 -0.27 -2.73 -37.46
N VAL A 937 -1.52 -2.57 -36.99
CA VAL A 937 -1.85 -1.66 -35.89
C VAL A 937 -2.79 -2.24 -34.85
N GLU A 938 -2.61 -1.82 -33.60
CA GLU A 938 -3.63 -1.89 -32.57
C GLU A 938 -4.43 -0.59 -32.58
N LEU A 939 -5.68 -0.70 -33.03
CA LEU A 939 -6.59 0.42 -33.21
C LEU A 939 -7.44 0.61 -31.95
N ALA A 940 -7.32 1.77 -31.32
CA ALA A 940 -8.09 2.14 -30.14
C ALA A 940 -9.05 3.30 -30.42
N THR A 941 -10.31 3.15 -30.03
CA THR A 941 -11.33 4.22 -30.10
C THR A 941 -12.18 4.25 -28.84
N LYS A 942 -13.03 5.26 -28.71
CA LYS A 942 -13.82 5.54 -27.49
C LYS A 942 -15.25 5.91 -27.85
N PHE A 943 -16.11 5.85 -26.83
CA PHE A 943 -17.51 6.24 -26.88
C PHE A 943 -17.94 7.03 -25.65
N GLY A 944 -19.17 7.54 -25.71
CA GLY A 944 -19.92 7.96 -24.54
C GLY A 944 -19.93 9.46 -24.31
N ILE A 945 -19.13 10.27 -25.02
CA ILE A 945 -19.32 11.73 -25.06
C ILE A 945 -20.25 12.07 -26.21
N ARG A 946 -21.37 12.72 -25.89
CA ARG A 946 -22.34 13.24 -26.87
C ARG A 946 -22.48 14.76 -26.70
N PHE A 947 -22.62 15.49 -27.79
CA PHE A 947 -23.14 16.85 -27.76
C PHE A 947 -24.64 16.85 -28.08
N ALA A 948 -25.44 17.39 -27.16
CA ALA A 948 -26.86 17.65 -27.35
C ALA A 948 -27.09 19.05 -27.96
N GLU A 949 -28.35 19.41 -28.20
CA GLU A 949 -28.71 20.76 -28.65
C GLU A 949 -28.18 21.83 -27.69
N GLY A 950 -27.68 22.94 -28.24
CA GLY A 950 -27.00 23.98 -27.47
C GLY A 950 -25.56 23.63 -27.03
N TYR A 951 -24.91 22.64 -27.67
CA TYR A 951 -23.55 22.17 -27.35
C TYR A 951 -23.36 21.59 -25.94
N LYS A 952 -24.45 21.29 -25.22
CA LYS A 952 -24.38 20.64 -23.92
C LYS A 952 -23.71 19.27 -24.05
N MET A 953 -22.62 19.05 -23.32
CA MET A 953 -21.97 17.74 -23.23
C MET A 953 -22.81 16.81 -22.35
N GLU A 954 -23.10 15.62 -22.86
CA GLU A 954 -23.72 14.50 -22.14
C GLU A 954 -22.72 13.34 -22.11
N VAL A 955 -22.73 12.57 -21.02
CA VAL A 955 -21.96 11.33 -20.88
C VAL A 955 -22.94 10.14 -20.87
N ARG A 956 -22.62 9.05 -21.56
CA ARG A 956 -23.50 7.90 -21.79
C ARG A 956 -22.75 6.56 -21.74
N GLY A 957 -23.08 5.74 -20.75
CA GLY A 957 -22.55 4.38 -20.53
C GLY A 957 -23.57 3.27 -20.72
N ASP A 958 -24.84 3.59 -21.01
CA ASP A 958 -25.91 2.59 -21.12
C ASP A 958 -25.66 1.58 -22.28
N PRO A 959 -25.99 0.29 -22.10
CA PRO A 959 -25.67 -0.76 -23.08
C PRO A 959 -26.13 -0.49 -24.51
N ALA A 960 -27.30 0.15 -24.68
CA ALA A 960 -27.82 0.49 -25.99
C ALA A 960 -26.95 1.56 -26.68
N HIS A 961 -26.48 2.56 -25.94
CA HIS A 961 -25.51 3.53 -26.44
C HIS A 961 -24.14 2.89 -26.70
N VAL A 962 -23.58 2.09 -25.78
CA VAL A 962 -22.29 1.39 -25.97
C VAL A 962 -22.26 0.65 -27.30
N ARG A 963 -23.27 -0.19 -27.54
CA ARG A 963 -23.40 -0.98 -28.76
C ARG A 963 -23.60 -0.10 -30.00
N THR A 964 -24.54 0.85 -29.95
CA THR A 964 -24.85 1.71 -31.12
C THR A 964 -23.65 2.56 -31.53
N SER A 965 -22.88 3.06 -30.56
CA SER A 965 -21.64 3.80 -30.81
C SER A 965 -20.57 2.90 -31.40
N LEU A 966 -20.42 1.65 -30.95
CA LEU A 966 -19.44 0.71 -31.51
C LEU A 966 -19.76 0.34 -32.96
N GLU A 967 -20.99 -0.10 -33.26
CA GLU A 967 -21.43 -0.43 -34.62
C GLU A 967 -21.20 0.77 -35.57
N SER A 968 -21.39 1.99 -35.06
CA SER A 968 -21.12 3.23 -35.81
C SER A 968 -19.62 3.49 -35.99
N SER A 969 -18.78 3.25 -34.97
CA SER A 969 -17.33 3.35 -35.04
C SER A 969 -16.73 2.33 -36.02
N LEU A 970 -17.12 1.06 -35.94
CA LEU A 970 -16.72 0.00 -36.87
C LEU A 970 -17.02 0.40 -38.32
N LYS A 971 -18.22 0.93 -38.58
CA LYS A 971 -18.63 1.44 -39.89
C LYS A 971 -17.84 2.66 -40.37
N ARG A 972 -17.42 3.56 -39.48
CA ARG A 972 -16.62 4.77 -39.82
C ARG A 972 -15.15 4.45 -40.07
N LEU A 973 -14.58 3.59 -39.22
CA LEU A 973 -13.22 3.05 -39.33
C LEU A 973 -13.11 2.06 -40.50
N GLY A 974 -14.20 1.44 -40.93
CA GLY A 974 -14.21 0.43 -42.00
C GLY A 974 -13.53 -0.87 -41.59
N VAL A 975 -13.74 -1.31 -40.34
CA VAL A 975 -13.12 -2.49 -39.73
C VAL A 975 -14.17 -3.37 -39.07
N ASP A 976 -13.95 -4.69 -39.05
CA ASP A 976 -14.86 -5.64 -38.40
C ASP A 976 -14.68 -5.70 -36.87
N SER A 977 -13.52 -5.29 -36.37
CA SER A 977 -13.23 -5.15 -34.93
C SER A 977 -12.21 -4.05 -34.61
N VAL A 978 -12.31 -3.49 -33.39
CA VAL A 978 -11.28 -2.62 -32.79
C VAL A 978 -10.51 -3.39 -31.72
N ASP A 979 -9.23 -3.04 -31.51
CA ASP A 979 -8.39 -3.77 -30.58
C ASP A 979 -8.70 -3.34 -29.13
N LEU A 980 -8.79 -2.04 -28.87
CA LEU A 980 -9.09 -1.50 -27.55
C LEU A 980 -10.25 -0.50 -27.62
N TYR A 981 -11.29 -0.70 -26.81
CA TYR A 981 -12.45 0.19 -26.77
C TYR A 981 -12.63 0.80 -25.38
N TYR A 982 -12.57 2.13 -25.28
CA TYR A 982 -12.69 2.84 -24.01
C TYR A 982 -14.06 3.49 -23.82
N GLN A 983 -14.57 3.47 -22.59
CA GLN A 983 -15.49 4.54 -22.17
C GLN A 983 -14.68 5.84 -22.00
N HIS A 984 -15.01 6.88 -22.78
CA HIS A 984 -14.20 8.11 -22.87
C HIS A 984 -14.33 8.99 -21.61
N ARG A 985 -15.52 9.03 -21.00
CA ARG A 985 -15.77 9.60 -19.67
C ARG A 985 -16.76 8.71 -18.95
N ILE A 986 -16.56 8.51 -17.65
CA ILE A 986 -17.43 7.67 -16.83
C ILE A 986 -18.80 8.34 -16.69
N ASP A 987 -19.84 7.60 -17.08
CA ASP A 987 -21.23 7.95 -16.84
C ASP A 987 -21.59 7.58 -15.40
N THR A 988 -21.82 8.59 -14.54
CA THR A 988 -22.20 8.38 -13.13
C THR A 988 -23.70 8.14 -12.93
N SER A 989 -24.51 8.15 -14.00
CA SER A 989 -25.92 7.72 -13.93
C SER A 989 -26.09 6.20 -14.13
N ILE A 990 -25.07 5.53 -14.66
CA ILE A 990 -25.06 4.09 -14.94
C ILE A 990 -23.95 3.41 -14.11
N PRO A 991 -24.24 2.40 -13.28
CA PRO A 991 -23.20 1.65 -12.58
C PRO A 991 -22.19 1.06 -13.58
N ILE A 992 -20.90 1.22 -13.33
CA ILE A 992 -19.83 0.85 -14.28
C ILE A 992 -19.89 -0.63 -14.68
N GLU A 993 -20.41 -1.48 -13.81
CA GLU A 993 -20.66 -2.90 -14.01
C GLU A 993 -21.63 -3.18 -15.17
N VAL A 994 -22.59 -2.29 -15.40
CA VAL A 994 -23.56 -2.38 -16.50
C VAL A 994 -22.87 -2.02 -17.83
N THR A 995 -22.09 -0.95 -17.84
CA THR A 995 -21.29 -0.51 -19.00
C THR A 995 -20.28 -1.58 -19.40
N VAL A 996 -19.50 -2.08 -18.44
CA VAL A 996 -18.48 -3.12 -18.64
C VAL A 996 -19.12 -4.48 -18.94
N GLY A 997 -20.32 -4.75 -18.40
CA GLY A 997 -21.12 -5.93 -18.76
C GLY A 997 -21.52 -5.97 -20.24
N GLU A 998 -21.81 -4.82 -20.86
CA GLU A 998 -22.05 -4.76 -22.31
C GLU A 998 -20.73 -4.83 -23.10
N LEU A 999 -19.68 -4.14 -22.65
CA LEU A 999 -18.35 -4.23 -23.28
C LEU A 999 -17.82 -5.67 -23.29
N LYS A 1000 -18.07 -6.43 -22.22
CA LYS A 1000 -17.79 -7.88 -22.14
C LYS A 1000 -18.55 -8.68 -23.20
N ARG A 1001 -19.84 -8.40 -23.44
CA ARG A 1001 -20.58 -9.05 -24.55
C ARG A 1001 -19.97 -8.71 -25.92
N LEU A 1002 -19.45 -7.50 -26.08
CA LEU A 1002 -18.81 -7.07 -27.32
C LEU A 1002 -17.40 -7.70 -27.50
N VAL A 1003 -16.74 -8.13 -26.42
CA VAL A 1003 -15.59 -9.05 -26.45
C VAL A 1003 -16.03 -10.47 -26.83
N GLU A 1004 -17.10 -10.98 -26.23
CA GLU A 1004 -17.66 -12.31 -26.52
C GLU A 1004 -18.20 -12.43 -27.97
N GLU A 1005 -18.65 -11.33 -28.56
CA GLU A 1005 -19.00 -11.18 -29.99
C GLU A 1005 -17.78 -10.96 -30.91
N GLY A 1006 -16.58 -10.77 -30.36
CA GLY A 1006 -15.34 -10.52 -31.13
C GLY A 1006 -15.24 -9.13 -31.79
N LYS A 1007 -16.13 -8.18 -31.47
CA LYS A 1007 -16.17 -6.83 -32.06
C LYS A 1007 -15.17 -5.87 -31.42
N ILE A 1008 -14.82 -6.12 -30.16
CA ILE A 1008 -13.67 -5.50 -29.48
C ILE A 1008 -12.78 -6.61 -28.93
N LYS A 1009 -11.46 -6.42 -28.88
CA LYS A 1009 -10.55 -7.43 -28.26
C LYS A 1009 -10.32 -7.15 -26.78
N TYR A 1010 -10.20 -5.88 -26.40
CA TYR A 1010 -9.83 -5.43 -25.07
C TYR A 1010 -10.68 -4.24 -24.61
N ILE A 1011 -10.89 -4.14 -23.30
CA ILE A 1011 -11.67 -3.07 -22.66
C ILE A 1011 -10.72 -2.05 -22.02
N GLY A 1012 -11.00 -0.77 -22.22
CA GLY A 1012 -10.33 0.32 -21.54
C GLY A 1012 -11.29 1.28 -20.83
N LEU A 1013 -10.74 2.14 -19.98
CA LEU A 1013 -11.45 3.30 -19.40
C LEU A 1013 -10.62 4.56 -19.59
N SER A 1014 -11.25 5.74 -19.60
CA SER A 1014 -10.52 7.02 -19.58
C SER A 1014 -11.03 7.95 -18.47
N GLU A 1015 -10.08 8.56 -17.76
CA GLU A 1015 -10.32 9.49 -16.63
C GLU A 1015 -11.28 8.90 -15.57
N ALA A 1016 -11.01 7.65 -15.17
CA ALA A 1016 -11.74 6.91 -14.14
C ALA A 1016 -11.05 7.01 -12.76
N SER A 1017 -11.83 6.99 -11.68
CA SER A 1017 -11.31 6.89 -10.30
C SER A 1017 -10.77 5.49 -10.00
N ALA A 1018 -9.90 5.37 -8.99
CA ALA A 1018 -9.41 4.08 -8.49
C ALA A 1018 -10.56 3.10 -8.15
N SER A 1019 -11.63 3.59 -7.53
CA SER A 1019 -12.84 2.80 -7.21
C SER A 1019 -13.55 2.28 -8.47
N THR A 1020 -13.75 3.14 -9.47
CA THR A 1020 -14.37 2.77 -10.75
C THR A 1020 -13.54 1.73 -11.49
N ILE A 1021 -12.20 1.86 -11.46
CA ILE A 1021 -11.28 0.93 -12.12
C ILE A 1021 -11.36 -0.47 -11.49
N ARG A 1022 -11.38 -0.56 -10.14
CA ARG A 1022 -11.52 -1.83 -9.42
C ARG A 1022 -12.86 -2.52 -9.72
N ARG A 1023 -13.96 -1.76 -9.62
CA ARG A 1023 -15.33 -2.23 -9.92
C ARG A 1023 -15.49 -2.72 -11.36
N ALA A 1024 -14.91 -1.99 -12.31
CA ALA A 1024 -14.86 -2.39 -13.72
C ALA A 1024 -14.07 -3.70 -13.91
N HIS A 1025 -12.85 -3.77 -13.37
CA HIS A 1025 -11.96 -4.92 -13.52
C HIS A 1025 -12.54 -6.21 -12.93
N ALA A 1026 -13.33 -6.10 -11.86
CA ALA A 1026 -14.05 -7.23 -11.26
C ALA A 1026 -15.13 -7.86 -12.17
N VAL A 1027 -15.69 -7.10 -13.13
CA VAL A 1027 -16.70 -7.59 -14.08
C VAL A 1027 -16.06 -8.16 -15.34
N HIS A 1028 -15.03 -7.48 -15.86
CA HIS A 1028 -14.16 -7.99 -16.91
C HIS A 1028 -12.77 -7.31 -16.80
N PRO A 1029 -11.65 -8.05 -16.90
CA PRO A 1029 -10.32 -7.47 -16.74
C PRO A 1029 -10.06 -6.29 -17.69
N ILE A 1030 -9.85 -5.10 -17.14
CA ILE A 1030 -9.54 -3.88 -17.91
C ILE A 1030 -8.08 -3.94 -18.36
N SER A 1031 -7.81 -3.66 -19.64
CA SER A 1031 -6.47 -3.70 -20.22
C SER A 1031 -5.73 -2.38 -20.10
N ALA A 1032 -6.42 -1.24 -20.27
CA ALA A 1032 -5.80 0.07 -20.23
C ALA A 1032 -6.67 1.13 -19.54
N VAL A 1033 -6.04 2.00 -18.76
CA VAL A 1033 -6.63 3.27 -18.29
C VAL A 1033 -5.91 4.43 -18.98
N GLN A 1034 -6.66 5.23 -19.73
CA GLN A 1034 -6.16 6.44 -20.38
C GLN A 1034 -6.39 7.67 -19.49
N LEU A 1035 -5.32 8.36 -19.12
CA LEU A 1035 -5.33 9.50 -18.20
C LEU A 1035 -4.29 10.56 -18.61
N GLU A 1036 -4.45 11.78 -18.11
CA GLU A 1036 -3.51 12.87 -18.33
C GLU A 1036 -2.28 12.72 -17.42
N TRP A 1037 -1.10 12.47 -17.99
CA TRP A 1037 0.14 12.32 -17.21
C TRP A 1037 1.34 12.90 -17.94
N SER A 1038 2.06 13.79 -17.26
CA SER A 1038 3.26 14.49 -17.74
C SER A 1038 3.93 15.21 -16.58
N LEU A 1039 5.11 15.81 -16.81
CA LEU A 1039 5.68 16.80 -15.89
C LEU A 1039 4.74 17.99 -15.60
N TRP A 1040 3.69 18.19 -16.40
CA TRP A 1040 2.65 19.22 -16.20
C TRP A 1040 1.47 18.74 -15.33
N SER A 1041 1.30 17.42 -15.18
CA SER A 1041 0.14 16.83 -14.52
C SER A 1041 0.46 15.49 -13.92
N ARG A 1042 0.47 15.46 -12.60
CA ARG A 1042 0.86 14.34 -11.74
C ARG A 1042 -0.29 13.90 -10.81
N ASP A 1043 -1.50 14.44 -11.05
CA ASP A 1043 -2.70 14.25 -10.23
C ASP A 1043 -3.23 12.80 -10.20
N SER A 1044 -2.68 11.92 -11.02
CA SER A 1044 -2.96 10.48 -11.10
C SER A 1044 -2.05 9.61 -10.22
N GLU A 1045 -0.92 10.12 -9.73
CA GLU A 1045 0.14 9.33 -9.11
C GLU A 1045 -0.18 8.83 -7.70
N GLN A 1046 -1.05 9.53 -6.96
CA GLN A 1046 -1.40 9.17 -5.59
C GLN A 1046 -2.34 7.96 -5.48
N GLU A 1047 -3.19 7.70 -6.48
CA GLU A 1047 -4.26 6.69 -6.39
C GLU A 1047 -4.46 5.87 -7.66
N ILE A 1048 -4.50 6.52 -8.83
CA ILE A 1048 -4.89 5.87 -10.08
C ILE A 1048 -3.75 4.99 -10.59
N ILE A 1049 -2.52 5.51 -10.63
CA ILE A 1049 -1.33 4.76 -11.09
C ILE A 1049 -1.02 3.57 -10.17
N PRO A 1050 -1.02 3.70 -8.82
CA PRO A 1050 -0.95 2.56 -7.92
C PRO A 1050 -2.05 1.51 -8.17
N THR A 1051 -3.30 1.94 -8.36
CA THR A 1051 -4.43 1.03 -8.61
C THR A 1051 -4.32 0.29 -9.94
N CYS A 1052 -3.85 0.96 -11.00
CA CYS A 1052 -3.58 0.30 -12.28
C CYS A 1052 -2.50 -0.78 -12.11
N ARG A 1053 -1.41 -0.48 -11.39
CA ARG A 1053 -0.29 -1.40 -11.17
C ARG A 1053 -0.68 -2.61 -10.33
N GLU A 1054 -1.42 -2.39 -9.24
CA GLU A 1054 -1.96 -3.44 -8.37
C GLU A 1054 -2.83 -4.45 -9.15
N LEU A 1055 -3.68 -3.95 -10.05
CA LEU A 1055 -4.59 -4.75 -10.87
C LEU A 1055 -3.95 -5.26 -12.18
N GLY A 1056 -2.66 -4.99 -12.42
CA GLY A 1056 -1.96 -5.37 -13.65
C GLY A 1056 -2.57 -4.76 -14.92
N ILE A 1057 -3.00 -3.50 -14.87
CA ILE A 1057 -3.61 -2.72 -15.96
C ILE A 1057 -2.59 -1.74 -16.55
N GLY A 1058 -2.56 -1.61 -17.87
CA GLY A 1058 -1.69 -0.64 -18.55
C GLY A 1058 -2.14 0.81 -18.41
N ILE A 1059 -1.19 1.74 -18.50
CA ILE A 1059 -1.42 3.18 -18.39
C ILE A 1059 -1.19 3.84 -19.75
N VAL A 1060 -2.19 4.53 -20.29
CA VAL A 1060 -2.06 5.28 -21.54
C VAL A 1060 -2.03 6.78 -21.23
N ALA A 1061 -0.83 7.37 -21.31
CA ALA A 1061 -0.62 8.77 -20.93
C ALA A 1061 -0.97 9.71 -22.09
N TYR A 1062 -2.09 10.42 -21.97
CA TYR A 1062 -2.50 11.44 -22.94
C TYR A 1062 -1.94 12.83 -22.58
N CYS A 1063 -1.74 13.67 -23.61
CA CYS A 1063 -1.08 14.97 -23.50
C CYS A 1063 0.29 14.98 -22.75
N PRO A 1064 1.20 13.99 -22.98
CA PRO A 1064 2.46 13.84 -22.23
C PRO A 1064 3.42 15.04 -22.35
N LEU A 1065 3.23 15.89 -23.35
CA LEU A 1065 3.97 17.13 -23.61
C LEU A 1065 3.35 18.38 -22.95
N GLY A 1066 2.58 18.24 -21.86
CA GLY A 1066 1.91 19.38 -21.21
C GLY A 1066 0.96 20.10 -22.17
N ARG A 1067 0.15 19.35 -22.93
CA ARG A 1067 -0.71 19.84 -24.03
C ARG A 1067 0.02 20.60 -25.14
N GLY A 1068 1.35 20.48 -25.22
CA GLY A 1068 2.23 21.10 -26.21
C GLY A 1068 3.22 22.12 -25.63
N PHE A 1069 3.05 22.56 -24.39
CA PHE A 1069 3.92 23.58 -23.79
C PHE A 1069 5.40 23.16 -23.79
N PHE A 1070 5.70 21.89 -23.52
CA PHE A 1070 7.07 21.37 -23.54
C PHE A 1070 7.75 21.35 -24.93
N SER A 1071 7.10 21.81 -26.02
CA SER A 1071 7.83 22.03 -27.28
C SER A 1071 8.62 23.33 -27.31
N SER A 1072 8.16 24.39 -26.64
CA SER A 1072 8.74 25.74 -26.81
C SER A 1072 8.33 26.79 -25.76
N GLY A 1073 7.87 26.40 -24.57
CA GLY A 1073 7.60 27.33 -23.48
C GLY A 1073 6.42 28.26 -23.74
N ALA A 1074 6.48 29.49 -23.23
CA ALA A 1074 5.51 30.56 -23.45
C ALA A 1074 5.32 30.86 -24.95
N LYS A 1075 6.37 30.70 -25.77
CA LYS A 1075 6.30 30.84 -27.23
C LYS A 1075 5.36 29.82 -27.88
N PHE A 1076 5.12 28.67 -27.24
CA PHE A 1076 4.07 27.75 -27.68
C PHE A 1076 2.69 28.42 -27.59
N VAL A 1077 2.42 29.09 -26.46
CA VAL A 1077 1.13 29.74 -26.16
C VAL A 1077 0.90 30.97 -27.04
N GLU A 1078 1.94 31.79 -27.26
CA GLU A 1078 1.93 32.92 -28.19
C GLU A 1078 1.51 32.49 -29.61
N ASN A 1079 2.01 31.35 -30.08
CA ASN A 1079 1.78 30.83 -31.43
C ASN A 1079 0.52 29.96 -31.56
N LEU A 1080 -0.28 29.79 -30.51
CA LEU A 1080 -1.58 29.11 -30.63
C LEU A 1080 -2.52 29.91 -31.55
N ALA A 1081 -3.32 29.20 -32.35
CA ALA A 1081 -4.31 29.82 -33.23
C ALA A 1081 -5.44 30.51 -32.43
N PRO A 1082 -6.15 31.51 -32.98
CA PRO A 1082 -7.26 32.18 -32.28
C PRO A 1082 -8.43 31.25 -31.92
N ASP A 1083 -8.61 30.17 -32.68
CA ASP A 1083 -9.62 29.12 -32.54
C ASP A 1083 -9.15 27.92 -31.68
N ASP A 1084 -7.94 27.95 -31.12
CA ASP A 1084 -7.40 26.85 -30.34
C ASP A 1084 -7.99 26.82 -28.92
N THR A 1085 -8.67 25.73 -28.56
CA THR A 1085 -9.38 25.61 -27.28
C THR A 1085 -8.46 25.70 -26.06
N ARG A 1086 -7.14 25.48 -26.21
CA ARG A 1086 -6.18 25.63 -25.10
C ARG A 1086 -6.12 27.06 -24.57
N LYS A 1087 -6.42 28.09 -25.38
CA LYS A 1087 -6.43 29.50 -24.95
C LYS A 1087 -7.46 29.80 -23.85
N TYR A 1088 -8.43 28.92 -23.61
CA TYR A 1088 -9.43 29.07 -22.55
C TYR A 1088 -9.14 28.21 -21.31
N LEU A 1089 -8.02 27.47 -21.28
CA LEU A 1089 -7.60 26.68 -20.12
C LEU A 1089 -6.82 27.54 -19.12
N ALA A 1090 -7.00 27.29 -17.83
CA ALA A 1090 -6.36 28.08 -16.76
C ALA A 1090 -4.83 28.10 -16.89
N ARG A 1091 -4.19 26.95 -17.15
CA ARG A 1091 -2.72 26.80 -17.36
C ARG A 1091 -2.14 27.61 -18.52
N PHE A 1092 -2.99 28.10 -19.43
CA PHE A 1092 -2.62 28.86 -20.63
C PHE A 1092 -2.99 30.35 -20.52
N GLN A 1093 -3.52 30.81 -19.38
CA GLN A 1093 -3.72 32.25 -19.11
C GLN A 1093 -2.36 32.92 -18.79
N PRO A 1094 -2.14 34.20 -19.15
CA PRO A 1094 -0.83 34.84 -19.09
C PRO A 1094 -0.13 34.74 -17.71
N GLU A 1095 -0.88 34.96 -16.64
CA GLU A 1095 -0.41 34.97 -15.25
C GLU A 1095 -0.02 33.57 -14.74
N ASN A 1096 -0.41 32.53 -15.47
CA ASN A 1096 -0.07 31.14 -15.19
C ASN A 1096 1.04 30.64 -16.13
N VAL A 1097 1.06 31.10 -17.39
CA VAL A 1097 2.16 30.86 -18.33
C VAL A 1097 3.48 31.45 -17.81
N GLU A 1098 3.45 32.68 -17.28
CA GLU A 1098 4.62 33.34 -16.67
C GLU A 1098 5.23 32.51 -15.52
N HIS A 1099 4.38 31.93 -14.66
CA HIS A 1099 4.81 31.04 -13.58
C HIS A 1099 5.36 29.72 -14.12
N ASN A 1100 4.63 29.10 -15.05
CA ASN A 1100 4.92 27.77 -15.56
C ASN A 1100 6.16 27.73 -16.48
N GLU A 1101 6.60 28.87 -17.03
CA GLU A 1101 7.83 28.94 -17.82
C GLU A 1101 9.07 28.55 -16.99
N ALA A 1102 9.07 28.79 -15.67
CA ALA A 1102 10.15 28.35 -14.79
C ALA A 1102 10.35 26.82 -14.76
N LEU A 1103 9.27 26.04 -14.97
CA LEU A 1103 9.36 24.58 -15.14
C LEU A 1103 9.92 24.21 -16.52
N PHE A 1104 9.50 24.92 -17.57
CA PHE A 1104 9.99 24.70 -18.93
C PHE A 1104 11.49 25.03 -19.06
N GLU A 1105 11.98 26.08 -18.42
CA GLU A 1105 13.41 26.42 -18.46
C GLU A 1105 14.27 25.38 -17.71
N ARG A 1106 13.85 24.89 -16.53
CA ARG A 1106 14.54 23.77 -15.83
C ARG A 1106 14.63 22.51 -16.71
N VAL A 1107 13.51 22.13 -17.35
CA VAL A 1107 13.46 21.03 -18.32
C VAL A 1107 14.36 21.30 -19.53
N SER A 1108 14.46 22.55 -20.00
CA SER A 1108 15.29 22.95 -21.14
C SER A 1108 16.79 22.97 -20.82
N GLU A 1109 17.18 23.35 -19.60
CA GLU A 1109 18.57 23.25 -19.14
C GLU A 1109 19.05 21.79 -19.13
N LEU A 1110 18.28 20.87 -18.53
CA LEU A 1110 18.65 19.45 -18.49
C LEU A 1110 18.58 18.80 -19.88
N ALA A 1111 17.59 19.15 -20.71
CA ALA A 1111 17.54 18.70 -22.10
C ALA A 1111 18.78 19.16 -22.90
N THR A 1112 19.23 20.40 -22.67
CA THR A 1112 20.47 20.93 -23.25
C THR A 1112 21.70 20.19 -22.74
N ARG A 1113 21.80 19.87 -21.43
CA ARG A 1113 22.87 19.02 -20.87
C ARG A 1113 22.88 17.61 -21.49
N LYS A 1114 21.72 17.09 -21.90
CA LYS A 1114 21.56 15.80 -22.58
C LYS A 1114 21.77 15.82 -24.10
N GLY A 1115 21.72 16.99 -24.74
CA GLY A 1115 21.71 17.08 -26.21
C GLY A 1115 20.40 16.59 -26.85
N CYS A 1116 19.27 16.73 -26.15
CA CYS A 1116 17.93 16.42 -26.65
C CYS A 1116 17.01 17.65 -26.57
N THR A 1117 15.80 17.59 -27.15
CA THR A 1117 14.81 18.68 -27.01
C THR A 1117 14.06 18.60 -25.67
N PRO A 1118 13.43 19.68 -25.20
CA PRO A 1118 12.56 19.64 -24.02
C PRO A 1118 11.36 18.68 -24.22
N SER A 1119 10.84 18.58 -25.45
CA SER A 1119 9.81 17.58 -25.82
C SER A 1119 10.32 16.15 -25.61
N GLN A 1120 11.55 15.88 -26.05
CA GLN A 1120 12.19 14.58 -25.91
C GLN A 1120 12.47 14.23 -24.46
N LEU A 1121 12.92 15.18 -23.63
CA LEU A 1121 13.14 14.94 -22.20
C LEU A 1121 11.83 14.65 -21.47
N ALA A 1122 10.77 15.43 -21.74
CA ALA A 1122 9.46 15.23 -21.13
C ALA A 1122 8.81 13.90 -21.54
N LEU A 1123 8.89 13.50 -22.81
CA LEU A 1123 8.45 12.17 -23.26
C LEU A 1123 9.33 11.06 -22.68
N ALA A 1124 10.65 11.24 -22.64
CA ALA A 1124 11.57 10.26 -22.06
C ALA A 1124 11.25 10.02 -20.58
N TRP A 1125 10.93 11.05 -19.79
CA TRP A 1125 10.49 10.89 -18.41
C TRP A 1125 9.26 9.97 -18.32
N VAL A 1126 8.20 10.22 -19.12
CA VAL A 1126 7.02 9.32 -19.14
C VAL A 1126 7.39 7.89 -19.56
N HIS A 1127 8.33 7.70 -20.49
CA HIS A 1127 8.83 6.36 -20.88
C HIS A 1127 9.66 5.66 -19.79
N HIS A 1128 10.26 6.39 -18.85
CA HIS A 1128 11.02 5.82 -17.73
C HIS A 1128 10.13 5.50 -16.52
N GLN A 1129 8.89 6.01 -16.47
CA GLN A 1129 7.94 5.72 -15.39
C GLN A 1129 7.55 4.23 -15.31
N GLY A 1130 7.64 3.47 -16.40
CA GLY A 1130 7.49 2.01 -16.38
C GLY A 1130 7.25 1.36 -17.74
N ASN A 1131 7.30 0.03 -17.78
CA ASN A 1131 7.02 -0.77 -18.99
C ASN A 1131 5.51 -1.03 -19.21
N ASP A 1132 4.70 -0.63 -18.23
CA ASP A 1132 3.24 -0.58 -18.22
C ASP A 1132 2.69 0.71 -18.86
N VAL A 1133 3.55 1.66 -19.25
CA VAL A 1133 3.17 3.02 -19.69
C VAL A 1133 3.34 3.20 -21.20
N CYS A 1134 2.27 3.63 -21.88
CA CYS A 1134 2.28 4.02 -23.30
C CYS A 1134 1.87 5.50 -23.45
N PRO A 1135 2.79 6.46 -23.59
CA PRO A 1135 2.44 7.82 -23.98
C PRO A 1135 1.92 7.89 -25.41
N ILE A 1136 0.89 8.71 -25.63
CA ILE A 1136 0.27 8.97 -26.94
C ILE A 1136 0.37 10.45 -27.35
N PRO A 1137 1.59 10.99 -27.62
CA PRO A 1137 1.73 12.36 -28.11
C PRO A 1137 1.02 12.55 -29.46
N GLY A 1138 0.16 13.57 -29.53
CA GLY A 1138 -0.52 13.97 -30.76
C GLY A 1138 0.25 15.03 -31.55
N THR A 1139 0.24 14.93 -32.88
CA THR A 1139 0.90 15.88 -33.79
C THR A 1139 0.18 15.94 -35.14
N THR A 1140 0.41 17.04 -35.88
CA THR A 1140 -0.02 17.24 -37.28
C THR A 1140 1.17 17.49 -38.22
N LYS A 1141 2.39 17.18 -37.77
CA LYS A 1141 3.64 17.37 -38.53
C LYS A 1141 4.56 16.16 -38.36
N ILE A 1142 5.15 15.70 -39.46
CA ILE A 1142 6.12 14.58 -39.49
C ILE A 1142 7.37 14.91 -38.66
N ALA A 1143 7.97 16.11 -38.83
CA ALA A 1143 9.14 16.50 -38.05
C ALA A 1143 8.92 16.46 -36.52
N ASN A 1144 7.73 16.86 -36.05
CA ASN A 1144 7.34 16.74 -34.63
C ASN A 1144 7.09 15.28 -34.20
N PHE A 1145 6.67 14.40 -35.12
CA PHE A 1145 6.61 12.96 -34.85
C PHE A 1145 8.02 12.37 -34.72
N ASP A 1146 8.93 12.72 -35.63
CA ASP A 1146 10.33 12.24 -35.62
C ASP A 1146 11.06 12.70 -34.35
N GLU A 1147 10.87 13.95 -33.94
CA GLU A 1147 11.34 14.47 -32.66
C GLU A 1147 10.79 13.65 -31.48
N ASN A 1148 9.47 13.44 -31.44
CA ASN A 1148 8.80 12.71 -30.37
C ASN A 1148 9.18 11.23 -30.30
N ILE A 1149 9.38 10.53 -31.42
CA ILE A 1149 9.71 9.09 -31.40
C ILE A 1149 11.17 8.85 -31.03
N ALA A 1150 12.07 9.79 -31.36
CA ALA A 1150 13.46 9.77 -30.91
C ALA A 1150 13.60 9.85 -29.37
N ALA A 1151 12.57 10.29 -28.62
CA ALA A 1151 12.57 10.26 -27.16
C ALA A 1151 12.83 8.86 -26.57
N LEU A 1152 12.47 7.78 -27.29
CA LEU A 1152 12.76 6.39 -26.90
C LEU A 1152 14.27 6.09 -26.80
N THR A 1153 15.11 6.87 -27.50
CA THR A 1153 16.57 6.75 -27.49
C THR A 1153 17.23 7.47 -26.31
N VAL A 1154 16.58 8.49 -25.76
CA VAL A 1154 17.05 9.22 -24.57
C VAL A 1154 17.08 8.26 -23.38
N LYS A 1155 18.11 8.40 -22.54
CA LYS A 1155 18.28 7.65 -21.30
C LYS A 1155 18.52 8.62 -20.16
N LEU A 1156 17.70 8.51 -19.12
CA LEU A 1156 17.80 9.29 -17.89
C LEU A 1156 18.49 8.41 -16.85
N THR A 1157 19.50 8.94 -16.17
CA THR A 1157 20.13 8.25 -15.03
C THR A 1157 19.28 8.42 -13.76
N PRO A 1158 19.53 7.66 -12.68
CA PRO A 1158 18.80 7.83 -11.42
C PRO A 1158 18.90 9.26 -10.86
N GLU A 1159 20.05 9.91 -11.03
CA GLU A 1159 20.31 11.27 -10.56
C GLU A 1159 19.51 12.30 -11.36
N GLU A 1160 19.40 12.11 -12.68
CA GLU A 1160 18.66 12.99 -13.58
C GLU A 1160 17.14 12.76 -13.46
N MET A 1161 16.70 11.52 -13.21
CA MET A 1161 15.34 11.24 -12.79
C MET A 1161 15.04 11.99 -11.48
N ALA A 1162 15.88 11.83 -10.44
CA ALA A 1162 15.70 12.55 -9.17
C ALA A 1162 15.75 14.08 -9.33
N GLU A 1163 16.56 14.60 -10.27
CA GLU A 1163 16.56 16.01 -10.62
C GLU A 1163 15.19 16.43 -11.19
N ILE A 1164 14.66 15.69 -12.17
CA ILE A 1164 13.33 15.93 -12.76
C ILE A 1164 12.21 15.76 -11.72
N GLU A 1165 12.30 14.80 -10.81
CA GLU A 1165 11.36 14.65 -9.70
C GLU A 1165 11.36 15.89 -8.79
N SER A 1166 12.53 16.50 -8.55
CA SER A 1166 12.65 17.78 -7.83
C SER A 1166 12.02 18.99 -8.56
N TYR A 1167 11.59 18.81 -9.81
CA TYR A 1167 10.84 19.83 -10.55
C TYR A 1167 9.34 19.80 -10.18
N GLY A 1168 8.84 18.71 -9.58
CA GLY A 1168 7.41 18.47 -9.30
C GLY A 1168 6.96 18.65 -7.85
N LEU A 1169 7.75 19.34 -7.01
CA LEU A 1169 7.35 19.70 -5.63
C LEU A 1169 6.20 20.74 -5.64
N GLU A 1170 5.61 21.02 -4.47
CA GLU A 1170 4.41 21.87 -4.33
C GLU A 1170 4.53 23.24 -5.05
N ASP A 1171 3.41 23.72 -5.60
CA ASP A 1171 3.27 24.93 -6.43
C ASP A 1171 4.05 24.96 -7.77
N ALA A 1172 4.68 23.86 -8.22
CA ALA A 1172 5.42 23.81 -9.48
C ALA A 1172 4.61 24.13 -10.77
N VAL A 1173 3.29 23.91 -10.76
CA VAL A 1173 2.40 24.22 -11.90
C VAL A 1173 1.17 24.98 -11.43
N LYS A 1174 0.98 26.18 -11.98
CA LYS A 1174 -0.12 27.09 -11.68
C LYS A 1174 -1.26 26.98 -12.70
N GLY A 1175 -2.49 27.02 -12.19
CA GLY A 1175 -3.73 26.90 -12.96
C GLY A 1175 -4.23 25.46 -13.11
N ASP A 1176 -5.55 25.30 -13.12
CA ASP A 1176 -6.21 23.99 -13.21
C ASP A 1176 -5.96 23.27 -14.55
N ARG A 1177 -5.99 21.93 -14.49
CA ARG A 1177 -5.88 21.03 -15.64
C ARG A 1177 -7.05 21.19 -16.63
N MET A 1178 -8.24 21.43 -16.09
CA MET A 1178 -9.50 21.66 -16.80
C MET A 1178 -10.34 22.66 -15.99
N PRO A 1179 -11.33 23.35 -16.59
CA PRO A 1179 -12.35 24.06 -15.82
C PRO A 1179 -13.04 23.15 -14.78
N SER A 1180 -13.48 23.72 -13.66
CA SER A 1180 -13.95 23.02 -12.45
C SER A 1180 -15.12 22.04 -12.62
N HIS A 1181 -15.77 22.04 -13.79
CA HIS A 1181 -16.91 21.17 -14.13
C HIS A 1181 -16.55 19.95 -14.99
N SER A 1182 -15.27 19.68 -15.28
CA SER A 1182 -14.86 18.66 -16.27
C SER A 1182 -13.69 17.74 -15.86
N THR A 1183 -13.51 17.52 -14.55
CA THR A 1183 -12.59 16.50 -14.01
C THR A 1183 -13.33 15.39 -13.26
N TRP A 1184 -12.68 14.24 -13.10
CA TRP A 1184 -13.18 13.10 -12.31
C TRP A 1184 -13.44 13.42 -10.82
N ARG A 1185 -12.98 14.57 -10.32
CA ARG A 1185 -13.22 15.03 -8.94
C ARG A 1185 -14.64 15.57 -8.70
N ASN A 1186 -15.37 15.95 -9.75
CA ASN A 1186 -16.68 16.63 -9.68
C ASN A 1186 -17.70 16.07 -10.68
N VAL A 1187 -18.27 14.88 -10.45
CA VAL A 1187 -19.44 14.39 -11.19
C VAL A 1187 -20.47 13.73 -10.25
N PRO A 1188 -21.72 14.22 -10.17
CA PRO A 1188 -22.75 13.64 -9.30
C PRO A 1188 -23.44 12.44 -9.95
N PHE A 1189 -23.92 11.51 -9.14
CA PHE A 1189 -24.70 10.35 -9.59
C PHE A 1189 -26.16 10.72 -10.02
N ARG A 1190 -26.85 9.82 -10.74
CA ARG A 1190 -28.33 9.76 -10.82
C ARG A 1190 -28.90 8.39 -11.26
N VAL A 1191 -29.32 7.58 -10.29
CA VAL A 1191 -30.09 6.34 -10.43
C VAL A 1191 -31.47 6.61 -11.05
N CYS A 1192 -31.88 5.73 -11.96
CA CYS A 1192 -33.28 5.50 -12.34
C CYS A 1192 -33.55 3.99 -12.37
N GLU A 1193 -34.59 3.56 -11.66
CA GLU A 1193 -35.12 2.20 -11.74
C GLU A 1193 -36.27 2.15 -12.77
N ASP A 1194 -36.40 1.00 -13.44
CA ASP A 1194 -37.62 0.34 -13.97
C ASP A 1194 -37.44 -0.25 -15.38
N LEU A 1195 -37.41 -1.59 -15.45
CA LEU A 1195 -38.29 -2.42 -16.31
C LEU A 1195 -37.84 -3.90 -16.34
N CYS A 1196 -38.44 -4.73 -15.48
CA CYS A 1196 -38.83 -6.11 -15.80
C CYS A 1196 -39.74 -6.68 -14.69
N LEU A 1197 -40.96 -7.08 -15.06
CA LEU A 1197 -41.99 -7.69 -14.20
C LEU A 1197 -42.77 -8.68 -15.08
N ILE A 1198 -43.51 -9.64 -14.48
CA ILE A 1198 -44.19 -10.81 -15.12
C ILE A 1198 -43.18 -11.97 -15.30
N LEU A 1199 -43.31 -13.17 -14.70
CA LEU A 1199 -44.29 -13.79 -13.77
C LEU A 1199 -43.49 -14.74 -12.81
N PHE A 1200 -44.01 -15.58 -11.90
CA PHE A 1200 -45.35 -16.17 -11.68
C PHE A 1200 -45.65 -16.30 -10.16
N CYS A 1201 -46.71 -17.03 -9.80
CA CYS A 1201 -47.03 -17.51 -8.45
C CYS A 1201 -47.42 -19.00 -8.50
N GLY A 1202 -47.20 -19.76 -7.43
CA GLY A 1202 -47.81 -21.10 -7.29
C GLY A 1202 -47.32 -21.90 -6.07
N VAL A 1203 -48.26 -22.37 -5.23
CA VAL A 1203 -48.05 -23.42 -4.22
C VAL A 1203 -49.35 -24.23 -4.06
N SER A 1204 -49.20 -25.51 -3.68
CA SER A 1204 -50.22 -26.50 -3.27
C SER A 1204 -50.71 -27.44 -4.40
N SER A 1205 -50.78 -28.77 -4.22
CA SER A 1205 -50.54 -29.58 -3.00
C SER A 1205 -50.13 -31.04 -3.25
N LEU A 1206 -49.70 -31.72 -2.16
CA LEU A 1206 -49.77 -33.17 -1.87
C LEU A 1206 -48.80 -34.19 -2.54
N SER A 1207 -47.88 -34.67 -1.69
CA SER A 1207 -47.63 -36.09 -1.34
C SER A 1207 -46.47 -36.90 -1.96
N SER A 1208 -45.95 -37.81 -1.12
CA SER A 1208 -45.17 -39.03 -1.42
C SER A 1208 -43.63 -38.96 -1.49
N ALA A 1209 -43.00 -39.84 -0.69
CA ALA A 1209 -41.57 -40.05 -0.41
C ALA A 1209 -40.65 -40.17 -1.66
N PHE A 1210 -39.35 -39.82 -1.60
CA PHE A 1210 -38.31 -40.48 -0.77
C PHE A 1210 -37.07 -39.63 -0.44
N TYR A 1211 -36.28 -40.06 0.54
CA TYR A 1211 -34.98 -39.48 0.94
C TYR A 1211 -33.78 -40.18 0.28
N VAL A 1212 -32.77 -39.40 -0.16
CA VAL A 1212 -31.33 -39.75 -0.07
C VAL A 1212 -30.55 -38.46 0.25
N VAL A 1213 -29.51 -38.56 1.08
CA VAL A 1213 -28.63 -37.46 1.51
C VAL A 1213 -27.19 -37.75 1.06
N ILE A 1214 -26.46 -36.72 0.61
CA ILE A 1214 -24.99 -36.68 0.70
C ILE A 1214 -24.56 -35.32 1.28
N PHE A 1215 -23.62 -35.37 2.23
CA PHE A 1215 -22.96 -34.21 2.83
C PHE A 1215 -21.77 -33.74 1.96
N ILE A 1216 -21.44 -32.45 2.07
CA ILE A 1216 -20.02 -32.03 2.03
C ILE A 1216 -19.64 -31.54 3.43
N LYS A 1217 -18.42 -31.88 3.84
CA LYS A 1217 -17.92 -31.81 5.21
C LYS A 1217 -16.73 -30.85 5.26
N VAL A 1218 -16.90 -29.69 5.90
CA VAL A 1218 -15.76 -28.85 6.28
C VAL A 1218 -15.15 -29.43 7.55
N LEU A 1219 -13.91 -29.90 7.47
CA LEU A 1219 -13.06 -30.12 8.63
C LEU A 1219 -12.21 -28.88 8.87
N ARG A 1220 -11.89 -28.65 10.14
CA ARG A 1220 -10.88 -27.70 10.59
C ARG A 1220 -9.54 -28.41 10.82
N ASP A 1221 -8.51 -27.60 11.05
CA ASP A 1221 -7.20 -27.93 11.60
C ASP A 1221 -6.26 -28.75 10.68
N ASN A 1222 -5.47 -28.02 9.90
CA ASN A 1222 -4.10 -27.67 10.31
C ASN A 1222 -3.89 -26.16 10.11
#